data_AF-A0A928VVN8-F1
#
_entry.id   AF-A0A928VVN8-F1
#
_cell.length_a   1.000
_cell.length_b   1.000
_cell.length_c   1.000
_cell.angle_alpha   90.00
_cell.angle_beta   90.00
_cell.angle_gamma   90.00
#
_symmetry.space_group_name_H-M   'P 1'
#
loop_
_entity.id
_entity.type
_entity.pdbx_description
1 polymer ?
#
loop_
_entity_poly.entity_id
_entity_poly.type
_entity_poly.pdbx_seq_one_letter_code
_entity_poly.pdbx_strand_id
1 'polypeptide(L)'
;MTNNLLDLDYYRQVNPDLANFTDEQATQHFFDFGLREGRDFSPIVDLDLYRAANPDLAAVGFTENRQFFDHLSTFGVAEGRLFSHTFNADFYRSSYSDLVTVGLNNEQLFDHFQTFGINEGRVASNMFDIGFYLDRHPDLIAAGFTNRQALTHFNQFGIDEGRIASTQFDVGTYLSLHPDLIQAGLTSSQAFNHYQVFGIHERRIAAPLLPVTNDPGSQFEIDTSFDFGAISGHRRFSNVLNANNQNDLYQFTLFRPSQIGIDLFKMQQTSLGGFRGVQSELLVDLDGNGQLDFDERLDVGGGLFGNFPITGLLSPGTYWLRSTILLSEDALFRPTPYDGSLLVSPIDAIPVDGAGNSASAARDLGALSTVQTFNDAIGLLDNTDVYRFTLDEPTNIEAILDGNSGNITIEIARDFNNNGEIESARFFRDYTEIIETASAQSDLGIALDAGTYFLQLRRDRTDTDYTLTLSPQASRLPPDTAGNIFEMALDLGGLDTGRSVSETVNEADRTDFYQFEIDTPTNVGIVLDRLTGNSALAISRDRNGDGELEFVQGVHPTLGSSAPEQTAWSLYLTPDTYFVRVSANPFNFSLSQYNLSITPTPPPGLPPDTVGNTPDAARNLDVLTGMVGVTDSFGEADRLDYYRFVLDRPSTVDLLLEVAESIPGQNIGVSIFADADNNGARDIGGFSRTIPFDDRTLTAEASILLDPGVYFTSVINGDKNVNYDLSLSAT
;
A
#
# COMPACT_ATOMS: atom_id res chain seq x y z
N MET A 1 -4.65 -8.59 15.87
CA MET A 1 -3.90 -8.37 17.12
C MET A 1 -3.91 -6.86 17.33
N THR A 2 -4.16 -6.36 18.54
CA THR A 2 -4.20 -4.91 18.79
C THR A 2 -2.77 -4.36 18.85
N ASN A 3 -2.38 -3.52 17.89
CA ASN A 3 -1.10 -2.82 17.87
C ASN A 3 -0.90 -2.04 19.18
N ASN A 4 0.21 -2.28 19.89
CA ASN A 4 0.46 -1.64 21.19
C ASN A 4 1.13 -0.27 21.01
N LEU A 5 0.37 0.69 20.48
CA LEU A 5 0.84 2.07 20.26
C LEU A 5 1.07 2.84 21.58
N LEU A 6 0.29 2.52 22.62
CA LEU A 6 0.34 3.16 23.93
C LEU A 6 1.36 2.46 24.84
N ASP A 7 2.44 3.17 25.19
CA ASP A 7 3.37 2.72 26.22
C ASP A 7 2.95 3.31 27.56
N LEU A 8 2.26 2.51 28.39
CA LEU A 8 1.71 2.97 29.68
C LEU A 8 2.79 3.38 30.69
N ASP A 9 3.96 2.73 30.65
CA ASP A 9 5.07 3.09 31.52
C ASP A 9 5.63 4.46 31.12
N TYR A 10 5.83 4.67 29.83
CA TYR A 10 6.23 5.96 29.28
C TYR A 10 5.17 7.04 29.54
N TYR A 11 3.89 6.76 29.27
CA TYR A 11 2.80 7.72 29.45
C TYR A 11 2.74 8.23 30.89
N ARG A 12 2.88 7.36 31.89
CA ARG A 12 2.97 7.75 33.31
C ARG A 12 4.25 8.51 33.64
N GLN A 13 5.37 8.14 33.03
CA GLN A 13 6.66 8.77 33.28
C GLN A 13 6.69 10.24 32.83
N VAL A 14 6.11 10.52 31.66
CA VAL A 14 6.17 11.84 31.02
C VAL A 14 5.00 12.74 31.41
N ASN A 15 3.98 12.17 32.06
CA ASN A 15 2.85 12.87 32.67
C ASN A 15 2.85 12.65 34.19
N PRO A 16 3.62 13.46 34.97
CA PRO A 16 3.83 13.20 36.40
C PRO A 16 2.55 13.23 37.26
N ASP A 17 1.48 13.87 36.78
CA ASP A 17 0.16 13.84 37.40
C ASP A 17 -0.48 12.44 37.39
N LEU A 18 -0.04 11.56 36.49
CA LEU A 18 -0.50 10.19 36.32
C LEU A 18 0.39 9.16 37.03
N ALA A 19 1.46 9.57 37.72
CA ALA A 19 2.48 8.66 38.25
C ALA A 19 1.95 7.57 39.21
N ASN A 20 0.78 7.78 39.83
CA ASN A 20 0.14 6.82 40.74
C ASN A 20 -1.07 6.08 40.12
N PHE A 21 -1.36 6.28 38.83
CA PHE A 21 -2.48 5.62 38.16
C PHE A 21 -2.14 4.14 37.91
N THR A 22 -3.14 3.26 38.04
CA THR A 22 -3.04 1.89 37.51
C THR A 22 -3.03 1.89 35.99
N ASP A 23 -2.63 0.79 35.37
CA ASP A 23 -2.66 0.66 33.90
C ASP A 23 -4.07 0.89 33.33
N GLU A 24 -5.12 0.43 34.02
CA GLU A 24 -6.52 0.68 33.65
C GLU A 24 -6.88 2.17 33.75
N GLN A 25 -6.49 2.84 34.83
CA GLN A 25 -6.73 4.28 35.02
C GLN A 25 -5.96 5.12 34.00
N ALA A 26 -4.71 4.76 33.70
CA ALA A 26 -3.87 5.45 32.73
C ALA A 26 -4.40 5.25 31.29
N THR A 27 -4.84 4.03 30.95
CA THR A 27 -5.50 3.74 29.66
C THR A 27 -6.80 4.53 29.51
N GLN A 28 -7.65 4.54 30.54
CA GLN A 28 -8.89 5.31 30.52
C GLN A 28 -8.60 6.82 30.37
N HIS A 29 -7.63 7.34 31.13
CA HIS A 29 -7.22 8.74 31.02
C HIS A 29 -6.69 9.08 29.63
N PHE A 30 -5.90 8.19 29.02
CA PHE A 30 -5.38 8.38 27.66
C PHE A 30 -6.50 8.58 26.63
N PHE A 31 -7.51 7.71 26.63
CA PHE A 31 -8.62 7.82 25.67
C PHE A 31 -9.58 8.96 25.97
N ASP A 32 -9.86 9.27 27.24
CA ASP A 32 -10.82 10.31 27.63
C ASP A 32 -10.24 11.74 27.54
N PHE A 33 -8.94 11.88 27.79
CA PHE A 33 -8.26 13.18 27.93
C PHE A 33 -6.95 13.24 27.15
N GLY A 34 -6.07 12.24 27.29
CA GLY A 34 -4.70 12.27 26.77
C GLY A 34 -4.58 12.58 25.28
N LEU A 35 -5.35 11.88 24.45
CA LEU A 35 -5.37 12.11 22.99
C LEU A 35 -5.85 13.53 22.67
N ARG A 36 -6.95 13.98 23.27
CA ARG A 36 -7.49 15.34 23.05
C ARG A 36 -6.53 16.43 23.52
N GLU A 37 -5.80 16.18 24.61
CA GLU A 37 -4.80 17.09 25.17
C GLU A 37 -3.46 17.05 24.42
N GLY A 38 -3.26 16.08 23.52
CA GLY A 38 -2.00 15.90 22.79
C GLY A 38 -0.84 15.46 23.69
N ARG A 39 -1.12 14.69 24.75
CA ARG A 39 -0.09 14.21 25.67
C ARG A 39 0.75 13.11 25.03
N ASP A 40 2.08 13.21 25.15
CA ASP A 40 3.02 12.18 24.73
C ASP A 40 2.71 10.85 25.42
N PHE A 41 2.48 9.80 24.62
CA PHE A 41 1.99 8.50 25.08
C PHE A 41 2.84 7.31 24.62
N SER A 42 3.82 7.57 23.77
CA SER A 42 4.74 6.58 23.26
C SER A 42 6.11 7.21 23.08
N PRO A 43 7.21 6.50 23.39
CA PRO A 43 8.54 6.97 23.05
C PRO A 43 8.84 6.84 21.55
N ILE A 44 7.97 6.22 20.75
CA ILE A 44 8.23 5.91 19.33
C ILE A 44 7.19 6.55 18.42
N VAL A 45 5.91 6.58 18.82
CA VAL A 45 4.81 7.08 17.99
C VAL A 45 4.69 8.60 18.10
N ASP A 46 4.65 9.26 16.95
CA ASP A 46 4.41 10.70 16.82
C ASP A 46 3.20 10.94 15.89
N LEU A 47 2.10 11.43 16.49
CA LEU A 47 0.87 11.71 15.74
C LEU A 47 0.94 12.99 14.90
N ASP A 48 1.82 13.92 15.24
CA ASP A 48 2.02 15.15 14.47
C ASP A 48 2.81 14.85 13.21
N LEU A 49 3.85 14.01 13.29
CA LEU A 49 4.51 13.45 12.13
C LEU A 49 3.54 12.63 11.30
N TYR A 50 2.77 11.73 11.93
CA TYR A 50 1.83 10.88 11.21
C TYR A 50 0.81 11.73 10.41
N ARG A 51 0.29 12.80 11.00
CA ARG A 51 -0.57 13.74 10.29
C ARG A 51 0.13 14.45 9.15
N ALA A 52 1.34 14.95 9.38
CA ALA A 52 2.09 15.69 8.35
C ALA A 52 2.47 14.81 7.16
N ALA A 53 2.81 13.54 7.40
CA ALA A 53 3.19 12.58 6.39
C ALA A 53 2.00 11.97 5.62
N ASN A 54 0.76 12.17 6.10
CA ASN A 54 -0.45 11.57 5.52
C ASN A 54 -1.52 12.65 5.26
N PRO A 55 -1.29 13.56 4.30
CA PRO A 55 -2.23 14.64 3.98
C PRO A 55 -3.57 14.14 3.42
N ASP A 56 -3.61 12.90 2.90
CA ASP A 56 -4.82 12.18 2.49
C ASP A 56 -5.84 12.08 3.65
N LEU A 57 -5.36 11.86 4.88
CA LEU A 57 -6.24 11.77 6.06
C LEU A 57 -6.90 13.12 6.39
N ALA A 58 -6.20 14.23 6.15
CA ALA A 58 -6.79 15.55 6.28
C ALA A 58 -7.83 15.82 5.18
N ALA A 59 -7.61 15.30 3.97
CA ALA A 59 -8.55 15.45 2.85
C ALA A 59 -9.90 14.75 3.10
N VAL A 60 -9.90 13.64 3.85
CA VAL A 60 -11.12 12.94 4.32
C VAL A 60 -11.67 13.49 5.65
N GLY A 61 -11.17 14.65 6.11
CA GLY A 61 -11.76 15.40 7.22
C GLY A 61 -11.21 15.08 8.62
N PHE A 62 -10.07 14.39 8.73
CA PHE A 62 -9.46 14.16 10.05
C PHE A 62 -8.91 15.46 10.62
N THR A 63 -9.32 15.78 11.85
CA THR A 63 -8.91 17.01 12.55
C THR A 63 -8.47 16.77 13.99
N GLU A 64 -8.85 15.64 14.59
CA GLU A 64 -8.56 15.34 16.00
C GLU A 64 -7.55 14.21 16.17
N ASN A 65 -6.68 14.30 17.18
CA ASN A 65 -5.68 13.27 17.53
C ASN A 65 -6.28 11.87 17.68
N ARG A 66 -7.54 11.76 18.14
CA ARG A 66 -8.23 10.48 18.27
C ARG A 66 -8.40 9.78 16.93
N GLN A 67 -8.77 10.51 15.89
CA GLN A 67 -8.96 9.97 14.54
C GLN A 67 -7.63 9.47 13.96
N PHE A 68 -6.56 10.27 14.10
CA PHE A 68 -5.21 9.86 13.66
C PHE A 68 -4.70 8.64 14.44
N PHE A 69 -4.94 8.57 15.75
CA PHE A 69 -4.58 7.42 16.56
C PHE A 69 -5.35 6.15 16.13
N ASP A 70 -6.66 6.25 15.96
CA ASP A 70 -7.51 5.11 15.58
C ASP A 70 -7.12 4.59 14.17
N HIS A 71 -6.87 5.47 13.22
CA HIS A 71 -6.41 5.08 11.89
C HIS A 71 -4.99 4.50 11.90
N LEU A 72 -4.05 5.12 12.63
CA LEU A 72 -2.71 4.56 12.80
C LEU A 72 -2.77 3.14 13.38
N SER A 73 -3.60 2.95 14.40
CA SER A 73 -3.77 1.67 15.09
C SER A 73 -4.39 0.60 14.20
N THR A 74 -5.34 0.97 13.34
CA THR A 74 -6.14 0.03 12.54
C THR A 74 -5.51 -0.28 11.20
N PHE A 75 -4.88 0.73 10.57
CA PHE A 75 -4.36 0.65 9.21
C PHE A 75 -2.92 1.11 9.09
N GLY A 76 -2.57 2.26 9.69
CA GLY A 76 -1.30 2.94 9.41
C GLY A 76 -0.06 2.11 9.71
N VAL A 77 -0.04 1.36 10.81
CA VAL A 77 1.09 0.46 11.11
C VAL A 77 1.15 -0.67 10.09
N ALA A 78 0.01 -1.32 9.78
CA ALA A 78 -0.04 -2.43 8.82
C ALA A 78 0.39 -1.99 7.41
N GLU A 79 0.03 -0.78 7.00
CA GLU A 79 0.40 -0.16 5.72
C GLU A 79 1.87 0.29 5.68
N GLY A 80 2.52 0.44 6.83
CA GLY A 80 3.92 0.92 6.91
C GLY A 80 4.06 2.43 6.73
N ARG A 81 2.99 3.20 6.97
CA ARG A 81 3.00 4.67 6.89
C ARG A 81 4.01 5.28 7.88
N LEU A 82 4.55 6.45 7.57
CA LEU A 82 5.51 7.14 8.43
C LEU A 82 4.81 7.73 9.67
N PHE A 83 5.05 7.16 10.86
CA PHE A 83 4.52 7.63 12.15
C PHE A 83 5.57 7.77 13.26
N SER A 84 6.84 7.52 12.94
CA SER A 84 7.95 7.60 13.90
C SER A 84 9.22 8.13 13.24
N HIS A 85 9.97 8.94 13.98
CA HIS A 85 11.34 9.32 13.63
C HIS A 85 12.35 8.20 13.81
N THR A 86 12.05 7.25 14.68
CA THR A 86 13.01 6.23 15.16
C THR A 86 12.71 4.83 14.65
N PHE A 87 11.59 4.66 13.95
CA PHE A 87 11.15 3.39 13.37
C PHE A 87 10.54 3.58 11.99
N ASN A 88 11.04 2.82 11.02
CA ASN A 88 10.48 2.63 9.69
C ASN A 88 10.52 1.13 9.37
N ALA A 89 9.36 0.53 9.10
CA ALA A 89 9.24 -0.92 8.98
C ALA A 89 10.07 -1.49 7.80
N ASP A 90 10.13 -0.78 6.68
CA ASP A 90 10.88 -1.21 5.49
C ASP A 90 12.39 -1.08 5.70
N PHE A 91 12.85 0.02 6.30
CA PHE A 91 14.23 0.18 6.72
C PHE A 91 14.63 -0.93 7.69
N TYR A 92 13.81 -1.18 8.71
CA TYR A 92 14.11 -2.15 9.74
C TYR A 92 14.15 -3.58 9.18
N ARG A 93 13.19 -3.94 8.31
CA ARG A 93 13.19 -5.24 7.62
C ARG A 93 14.42 -5.41 6.73
N SER A 94 14.73 -4.42 5.90
CA SER A 94 15.85 -4.52 4.93
C SER A 94 17.22 -4.48 5.60
N SER A 95 17.34 -3.84 6.76
CA SER A 95 18.60 -3.74 7.52
C SER A 95 18.98 -5.03 8.26
N TYR A 96 18.03 -5.96 8.46
CA TYR A 96 18.22 -7.14 9.30
C TYR A 96 17.72 -8.42 8.62
N SER A 97 18.66 -9.23 8.13
CA SER A 97 18.37 -10.45 7.35
C SER A 97 17.60 -11.54 8.12
N ASP A 98 17.73 -11.57 9.45
CA ASP A 98 16.95 -12.45 10.32
C ASP A 98 15.45 -12.11 10.26
N LEU A 99 15.09 -10.82 10.17
CA LEU A 99 13.70 -10.38 10.06
C LEU A 99 13.11 -10.68 8.68
N VAL A 100 13.92 -10.54 7.61
CA VAL A 100 13.54 -10.94 6.24
C VAL A 100 13.22 -12.44 6.20
N THR A 101 14.06 -13.26 6.83
CA THR A 101 13.94 -14.72 6.83
C THR A 101 12.66 -15.18 7.55
N VAL A 102 12.29 -14.50 8.65
CA VAL A 102 11.09 -14.81 9.42
C VAL A 102 9.82 -14.28 8.74
N GLY A 103 9.93 -13.28 7.86
CA GLY A 103 8.82 -12.78 7.06
C GLY A 103 7.77 -12.01 7.88
N LEU A 104 8.22 -11.26 8.91
CA LEU A 104 7.33 -10.49 9.77
C LEU A 104 6.60 -9.37 8.99
N ASN A 105 5.31 -9.22 9.27
CA ASN A 105 4.53 -8.08 8.76
C ASN A 105 4.88 -6.79 9.52
N ASN A 106 4.38 -5.63 9.06
CA ASN A 106 4.74 -4.32 9.64
C ASN A 106 4.38 -4.19 11.13
N GLU A 107 3.22 -4.71 11.54
CA GLU A 107 2.78 -4.74 12.94
C GLU A 107 3.74 -5.56 13.81
N GLN A 108 4.11 -6.76 13.35
CA GLN A 108 5.06 -7.63 14.03
C GLN A 108 6.48 -7.05 14.09
N LEU A 109 6.89 -6.29 13.08
CA LEU A 109 8.18 -5.58 13.08
C LEU A 109 8.20 -4.46 14.11
N PHE A 110 7.10 -3.71 14.22
CA PHE A 110 6.93 -2.68 15.23
C PHE A 110 6.97 -3.28 16.64
N ASP A 111 6.20 -4.35 16.88
CA ASP A 111 6.22 -5.11 18.14
C ASP A 111 7.62 -5.67 18.46
N HIS A 112 8.31 -6.21 17.45
CA HIS A 112 9.67 -6.71 17.60
C HIS A 112 10.66 -5.61 17.97
N PHE A 113 10.57 -4.45 17.32
CA PHE A 113 11.43 -3.31 17.63
C PHE A 113 11.20 -2.82 19.07
N GLN A 114 9.94 -2.65 19.46
CA GLN A 114 9.55 -2.27 20.82
C GLN A 114 10.05 -3.25 21.87
N THR A 115 9.94 -4.55 21.62
CA THR A 115 10.22 -5.59 22.61
C THR A 115 11.71 -5.95 22.68
N PHE A 116 12.37 -6.04 21.52
CA PHE A 116 13.74 -6.53 21.38
C PHE A 116 14.66 -5.48 20.76
N GLY A 117 14.29 -4.93 19.60
CA GLY A 117 15.17 -4.09 18.78
C GLY A 117 15.80 -2.90 19.52
N ILE A 118 15.01 -2.18 20.33
CA ILE A 118 15.51 -1.06 21.14
C ILE A 118 16.57 -1.54 22.14
N ASN A 119 16.30 -2.62 22.86
CA ASN A 119 17.22 -3.14 23.88
C ASN A 119 18.50 -3.71 23.25
N GLU A 120 18.40 -4.25 22.03
CA GLU A 120 19.53 -4.74 21.23
C GLU A 120 20.34 -3.60 20.60
N GLY A 121 19.82 -2.37 20.58
CA GLY A 121 20.47 -1.23 19.93
C GLY A 121 20.38 -1.26 18.41
N ARG A 122 19.34 -1.92 17.86
CA ARG A 122 19.13 -1.98 16.42
C ARG A 122 18.71 -0.62 15.86
N VAL A 123 19.16 -0.32 14.65
CA VAL A 123 18.83 0.88 13.88
C VAL A 123 17.58 0.59 13.06
N ALA A 124 16.48 1.29 13.35
CA ALA A 124 15.20 1.05 12.69
C ALA A 124 14.73 2.21 11.80
N SER A 125 15.49 3.31 11.71
CA SER A 125 15.27 4.35 10.70
C SER A 125 16.61 4.94 10.25
N ASN A 126 16.61 5.63 9.10
CA ASN A 126 17.72 6.45 8.62
C ASN A 126 17.94 7.73 9.46
N MET A 127 16.95 8.12 10.26
CA MET A 127 16.94 9.36 11.02
C MET A 127 17.51 9.21 12.44
N PHE A 128 17.65 7.97 12.93
CA PHE A 128 18.09 7.71 14.29
C PHE A 128 18.88 6.41 14.42
N ASP A 129 20.15 6.53 14.82
CA ASP A 129 21.00 5.42 15.24
C ASP A 129 21.32 5.59 16.73
N ILE A 130 20.87 4.62 17.55
CA ILE A 130 21.01 4.65 19.01
C ILE A 130 22.50 4.69 19.43
N GLY A 131 23.34 3.89 18.76
CA GLY A 131 24.77 3.80 19.07
C GLY A 131 25.46 5.11 18.72
N PHE A 132 25.22 5.61 17.51
CA PHE A 132 25.74 6.90 17.05
C PHE A 132 25.32 8.04 17.97
N TYR A 133 24.04 8.09 18.36
CA TYR A 133 23.52 9.14 19.22
C TYR A 133 24.17 9.12 20.60
N LEU A 134 24.33 7.94 21.22
CA LEU A 134 25.03 7.82 22.49
C LEU A 134 26.49 8.25 22.37
N ASP A 135 27.21 7.80 21.34
CA ASP A 135 28.61 8.13 21.11
C ASP A 135 28.83 9.63 20.88
N ARG A 136 27.89 10.29 20.20
CA ARG A 136 27.97 11.72 19.90
C ARG A 136 27.64 12.63 21.08
N HIS A 137 26.95 12.10 22.10
CA HIS A 137 26.47 12.83 23.27
C HIS A 137 27.00 12.23 24.59
N PRO A 138 28.27 12.48 24.96
CA PRO A 138 28.91 11.90 26.15
C PRO A 138 28.23 12.22 27.48
N ASP A 139 27.41 13.28 27.54
CA ASP A 139 26.57 13.61 28.69
C ASP A 139 25.55 12.51 28.98
N LEU A 140 24.97 11.89 27.94
CA LEU A 140 24.01 10.79 28.08
C LEU A 140 24.70 9.51 28.56
N ILE A 141 25.90 9.21 28.03
CA ILE A 141 26.73 8.10 28.50
C ILE A 141 27.12 8.31 29.97
N ALA A 142 27.55 9.52 30.34
CA ALA A 142 27.92 9.84 31.73
C ALA A 142 26.73 9.73 32.70
N ALA A 143 25.51 9.99 32.22
CA ALA A 143 24.28 9.79 32.95
C ALA A 143 23.82 8.32 32.99
N GLY A 144 24.52 7.41 32.31
CA GLY A 144 24.26 5.97 32.31
C GLY A 144 23.03 5.58 31.50
N PHE A 145 22.72 6.31 30.43
CA PHE A 145 21.52 6.07 29.62
C PHE A 145 21.56 4.68 28.97
N THR A 146 20.45 3.96 29.09
CA THR A 146 20.16 2.77 28.29
C THR A 146 19.72 3.16 26.88
N ASN A 147 19.73 2.21 25.94
CA ASN A 147 19.23 2.41 24.58
C ASN A 147 17.81 2.99 24.53
N ARG A 148 16.91 2.48 25.40
CA ARG A 148 15.53 2.99 25.50
C ARG A 148 15.48 4.44 26.00
N GLN A 149 16.31 4.78 26.98
CA GLN A 149 16.39 6.16 27.49
C GLN A 149 17.01 7.11 26.46
N ALA A 150 17.98 6.64 25.66
CA ALA A 150 18.56 7.41 24.57
C ALA A 150 17.53 7.74 23.49
N LEU A 151 16.77 6.73 23.03
CA LEU A 151 15.67 6.89 22.09
C LEU A 151 14.60 7.86 22.63
N THR A 152 14.19 7.66 23.89
CA THR A 152 13.23 8.53 24.57
C THR A 152 13.72 9.98 24.61
N HIS A 153 14.98 10.19 25.02
CA HIS A 153 15.56 11.53 25.08
C HIS A 153 15.63 12.19 23.71
N PHE A 154 15.94 11.44 22.66
CA PHE A 154 15.97 11.97 21.31
C PHE A 154 14.62 12.56 20.89
N ASN A 155 13.54 11.78 21.04
CA ASN A 155 12.20 12.24 20.66
C ASN A 155 11.68 13.36 21.57
N GLN A 156 11.98 13.34 22.86
CA GLN A 156 11.48 14.36 23.80
C GLN A 156 12.27 15.68 23.79
N PHE A 157 13.58 15.61 23.55
CA PHE A 157 14.48 16.76 23.72
C PHE A 157 15.48 16.88 22.57
N GLY A 158 16.05 15.77 22.11
CA GLY A 158 17.14 15.77 21.13
C GLY A 158 16.80 16.48 19.83
N ILE A 159 15.61 16.26 19.28
CA ILE A 159 15.16 16.92 18.04
C ILE A 159 15.09 18.45 18.21
N ASP A 160 14.46 18.93 19.28
CA ASP A 160 14.32 20.37 19.55
C ASP A 160 15.64 21.04 19.95
N GLU A 161 16.50 20.33 20.68
CA GLU A 161 17.86 20.74 20.99
C GLU A 161 18.79 20.77 19.77
N GLY A 162 18.34 20.20 18.63
CA GLY A 162 19.14 20.07 17.41
C GLY A 162 20.30 19.09 17.54
N ARG A 163 20.15 18.07 18.39
CA ARG A 163 21.15 17.01 18.56
C ARG A 163 21.19 16.12 17.32
N ILE A 164 22.39 15.91 16.80
CA ILE A 164 22.66 15.00 15.69
C ILE A 164 22.52 13.56 16.18
N ALA A 165 21.70 12.77 15.50
CA ALA A 165 21.37 11.40 15.92
C ALA A 165 21.48 10.34 14.83
N SER A 166 21.83 10.75 13.61
CA SER A 166 22.32 9.87 12.56
C SER A 166 23.32 10.63 11.69
N THR A 167 23.99 9.91 10.79
CA THR A 167 24.85 10.52 9.76
C THR A 167 24.05 11.16 8.63
N GLN A 168 22.74 10.92 8.57
CA GLN A 168 21.89 11.31 7.45
C GLN A 168 21.22 12.67 7.65
N PHE A 169 21.22 13.20 8.88
CA PHE A 169 20.54 14.45 9.20
C PHE A 169 21.19 15.23 10.35
N ASP A 170 21.41 16.52 10.12
CA ASP A 170 21.71 17.56 11.10
C ASP A 170 20.92 18.82 10.74
N VAL A 171 20.00 19.14 11.63
CA VAL A 171 19.04 20.23 11.48
C VAL A 171 19.69 21.60 11.29
N GLY A 172 20.85 21.84 11.92
CA GLY A 172 21.55 23.12 11.80
C GLY A 172 22.04 23.33 10.38
N THR A 173 22.48 22.25 9.74
CA THR A 173 22.91 22.32 8.34
C THR A 173 21.74 22.39 7.40
N TYR A 174 20.74 21.53 7.60
CA TYR A 174 19.55 21.53 6.78
C TYR A 174 18.94 22.93 6.71
N LEU A 175 18.75 23.59 7.86
CA LEU A 175 18.29 24.98 7.87
C LEU A 175 19.26 25.92 7.15
N SER A 176 20.57 25.80 7.38
CA SER A 176 21.56 26.70 6.77
C SER A 176 21.66 26.63 5.24
N LEU A 177 21.41 25.45 4.66
CA LEU A 177 21.51 25.20 3.22
C LEU A 177 20.20 25.47 2.47
N HIS A 178 19.09 25.62 3.19
CA HIS A 178 17.76 25.86 2.62
C HIS A 178 17.20 27.19 3.11
N PRO A 179 17.60 28.34 2.50
CA PRO A 179 17.17 29.67 2.92
C PRO A 179 15.66 29.88 2.93
N ASP A 180 14.92 29.12 2.11
CA ASP A 180 13.46 29.11 2.09
C ASP A 180 12.87 28.61 3.42
N LEU A 181 13.50 27.62 4.06
CA LEU A 181 13.07 27.11 5.37
C LEU A 181 13.40 28.09 6.50
N ILE A 182 14.55 28.78 6.41
CA ILE A 182 14.89 29.87 7.33
C ILE A 182 13.88 31.02 7.18
N GLN A 183 13.52 31.37 5.94
CA GLN A 183 12.56 32.44 5.66
C GLN A 183 11.15 32.09 6.17
N ALA A 184 10.76 30.82 6.07
CA ALA A 184 9.53 30.30 6.66
C ALA A 184 9.59 30.18 8.20
N GLY A 185 10.77 30.33 8.80
CA GLY A 185 10.95 30.41 10.25
C GLY A 185 10.78 29.07 10.97
N LEU A 186 11.12 27.95 10.31
CA LEU A 186 10.95 26.61 10.87
C LEU A 186 11.79 26.41 12.14
N THR A 187 11.21 25.75 13.14
CA THR A 187 11.94 25.22 14.32
C THR A 187 12.74 23.97 13.98
N SER A 188 13.58 23.49 14.90
CA SER A 188 14.35 22.25 14.70
C SER A 188 13.43 21.04 14.42
N SER A 189 12.39 20.85 15.22
CA SER A 189 11.39 19.79 15.00
C SER A 189 10.64 19.96 13.67
N GLN A 190 10.23 21.17 13.32
CA GLN A 190 9.58 21.40 12.02
C GLN A 190 10.50 21.12 10.83
N ALA A 191 11.79 21.47 10.94
CA ALA A 191 12.78 21.19 9.92
C ALA A 191 13.11 19.69 9.82
N PHE A 192 13.18 18.99 10.95
CA PHE A 192 13.35 17.54 11.03
C PHE A 192 12.17 16.80 10.36
N ASN A 193 10.94 17.26 10.61
CA ASN A 193 9.72 16.72 9.99
C ASN A 193 9.67 17.04 8.50
N HIS A 194 9.96 18.29 8.12
CA HIS A 194 10.02 18.70 6.71
C HIS A 194 10.99 17.83 5.93
N TYR A 195 12.17 17.52 6.48
CA TYR A 195 13.13 16.66 5.77
C TYR A 195 12.59 15.26 5.53
N GLN A 196 11.98 14.63 6.54
CA GLN A 196 11.44 13.27 6.39
C GLN A 196 10.25 13.19 5.43
N VAL A 197 9.40 14.22 5.42
CA VAL A 197 8.18 14.24 4.61
C VAL A 197 8.46 14.73 3.18
N PHE A 198 9.36 15.70 3.01
CA PHE A 198 9.63 16.35 1.71
C PHE A 198 11.11 16.28 1.34
N GLY A 199 12.01 16.69 2.23
CA GLY A 199 13.43 16.88 1.91
C GLY A 199 14.16 15.65 1.37
N ILE A 200 13.84 14.43 1.83
CA ILE A 200 14.38 13.17 1.29
C ILE A 200 13.96 12.99 -0.18
N HIS A 201 12.71 13.28 -0.51
CA HIS A 201 12.16 13.15 -1.86
C HIS A 201 12.67 14.26 -2.80
N GLU A 202 12.84 15.47 -2.26
CA GLU A 202 13.41 16.62 -2.96
C GLU A 202 14.94 16.54 -3.11
N ARG A 203 15.59 15.50 -2.56
CA ARG A 203 17.06 15.33 -2.52
C ARG A 203 17.79 16.52 -1.89
N ARG A 204 17.19 17.13 -0.87
CA ARG A 204 17.78 18.26 -0.16
C ARG A 204 18.91 17.83 0.77
N ILE A 205 20.06 18.48 0.69
CA ILE A 205 21.22 18.22 1.56
C ILE A 205 20.87 18.58 3.01
N ALA A 206 21.03 17.65 3.94
CA ALA A 206 20.47 17.79 5.28
C ALA A 206 21.39 17.44 6.46
N ALA A 207 22.66 17.16 6.21
CA ALA A 207 23.70 17.10 7.22
C ALA A 207 24.92 17.89 6.73
N PRO A 208 25.71 18.53 7.62
CA PRO A 208 26.93 19.18 7.18
C PRO A 208 27.90 18.12 6.76
N LEU A 209 28.66 18.48 5.75
CA LEU A 209 29.96 17.93 5.44
C LEU A 209 30.91 18.31 6.59
N LEU A 210 30.71 17.75 7.79
CA LEU A 210 31.66 17.84 8.89
C LEU A 210 32.60 16.63 8.80
N PRO A 211 33.92 16.86 8.97
CA PRO A 211 34.94 15.82 8.86
C PRO A 211 34.65 14.77 9.94
N VAL A 212 34.33 13.55 9.52
CA VAL A 212 34.07 12.47 10.48
C VAL A 212 35.33 12.24 11.31
N THR A 213 35.19 12.51 12.60
CA THR A 213 36.14 12.08 13.61
C THR A 213 36.07 10.56 13.70
N ASN A 214 37.05 9.88 13.10
CA ASN A 214 37.52 8.53 13.44
C ASN A 214 36.44 7.46 13.73
N ASP A 215 35.74 7.00 12.69
CA ASP A 215 35.43 5.58 12.53
C ASP A 215 35.99 5.11 11.17
N PRO A 216 36.86 4.08 11.08
CA PRO A 216 37.65 3.76 9.88
C PRO A 216 36.86 3.05 8.76
N GLY A 217 35.58 3.35 8.59
CA GLY A 217 34.63 2.48 7.87
C GLY A 217 34.10 2.97 6.52
N SER A 218 33.81 4.26 6.32
CA SER A 218 32.99 4.64 5.15
C SER A 218 33.10 6.08 4.63
N GLN A 219 34.02 6.90 5.13
CA GLN A 219 34.36 8.18 4.50
C GLN A 219 35.83 8.14 4.05
N PHE A 220 36.08 8.35 2.76
CA PHE A 220 37.42 8.32 2.20
C PHE A 220 37.90 9.74 1.90
N GLU A 221 38.90 10.20 2.64
CA GLU A 221 39.64 11.42 2.29
C GLU A 221 40.41 11.21 0.98
N ILE A 222 40.22 12.11 0.00
CA ILE A 222 40.91 12.10 -1.30
C ILE A 222 42.45 12.11 -1.16
N ASP A 223 42.96 12.65 -0.04
CA ASP A 223 44.40 12.74 0.30
C ASP A 223 45.08 11.37 0.49
N THR A 224 44.32 10.28 0.59
CA THR A 224 44.84 8.90 0.70
C THR A 224 44.91 8.17 -0.65
N SER A 225 44.50 8.81 -1.75
CA SER A 225 44.40 8.19 -3.07
C SER A 225 45.77 7.96 -3.75
N PHE A 226 45.84 6.89 -4.53
CA PHE A 226 46.90 6.70 -5.52
C PHE A 226 46.62 7.61 -6.72
N ASP A 227 47.29 8.76 -6.77
CA ASP A 227 47.15 9.69 -7.89
C ASP A 227 47.83 9.16 -9.16
N PHE A 228 47.03 8.82 -10.16
CA PHE A 228 47.50 8.49 -11.49
C PHE A 228 47.80 9.72 -12.35
N GLY A 229 47.39 10.90 -11.90
CA GLY A 229 47.46 12.16 -12.60
C GLY A 229 46.60 12.13 -13.86
N ALA A 230 47.00 12.95 -14.84
CA ALA A 230 46.35 12.96 -16.13
C ALA A 230 46.62 11.66 -16.91
N ILE A 231 45.56 11.04 -17.43
CA ILE A 231 45.66 9.82 -18.23
C ILE A 231 45.17 10.07 -19.66
N SER A 232 45.94 9.59 -20.62
CA SER A 232 45.50 9.27 -21.97
C SER A 232 46.10 7.91 -22.35
N GLY A 233 45.32 7.01 -22.93
CA GLY A 233 45.75 5.65 -23.26
C GLY A 233 45.53 4.65 -22.11
N HIS A 234 46.43 3.68 -21.97
CA HIS A 234 46.23 2.52 -21.10
C HIS A 234 47.09 2.57 -19.83
N ARG A 235 46.46 2.39 -18.66
CA ARG A 235 47.12 2.26 -17.37
C ARG A 235 46.74 0.93 -16.72
N ARG A 236 47.74 0.21 -16.22
CA ARG A 236 47.56 -1.01 -15.43
C ARG A 236 48.06 -0.79 -14.02
N PHE A 237 47.38 -1.39 -13.06
CA PHE A 237 47.72 -1.34 -11.65
C PHE A 237 47.45 -2.68 -10.99
N SER A 238 48.04 -2.90 -9.83
CA SER A 238 47.89 -4.12 -9.04
C SER A 238 47.97 -3.77 -7.57
N ASN A 239 47.09 -4.35 -6.75
CA ASN A 239 47.10 -4.14 -5.31
C ASN A 239 46.50 -5.34 -4.56
N VAL A 240 46.42 -5.26 -3.23
CA VAL A 240 45.97 -6.35 -2.36
C VAL A 240 45.07 -5.80 -1.25
N LEU A 241 43.81 -6.23 -1.26
CA LEU A 241 42.84 -5.90 -0.22
C LEU A 241 42.86 -6.95 0.90
N ASN A 242 42.60 -6.55 2.13
CA ASN A 242 42.54 -7.42 3.31
C ASN A 242 41.73 -6.74 4.43
N ALA A 243 41.59 -7.41 5.58
CA ALA A 243 40.81 -6.89 6.71
C ALA A 243 41.25 -5.49 7.21
N ASN A 244 42.53 -5.14 7.05
CA ASN A 244 43.10 -3.84 7.44
C ASN A 244 43.22 -2.85 6.26
N ASN A 245 42.99 -3.31 5.02
CA ASN A 245 42.97 -2.49 3.81
C ASN A 245 41.79 -2.96 2.95
N GLN A 246 40.59 -2.52 3.32
CA GLN A 246 39.37 -3.01 2.70
C GLN A 246 39.05 -2.29 1.38
N ASN A 247 39.68 -1.14 1.14
CA ASN A 247 39.44 -0.28 0.01
C ASN A 247 40.76 0.32 -0.50
N ASP A 248 40.97 0.31 -1.81
CA ASP A 248 42.00 1.15 -2.44
C ASP A 248 41.31 2.23 -3.26
N LEU A 249 41.83 3.46 -3.23
CA LEU A 249 41.30 4.59 -3.96
C LEU A 249 42.32 5.10 -4.98
N TYR A 250 41.94 5.24 -6.25
CA TYR A 250 42.80 5.74 -7.32
C TYR A 250 42.20 7.01 -7.92
N GLN A 251 42.96 8.10 -7.94
CA GLN A 251 42.55 9.35 -8.56
C GLN A 251 43.09 9.44 -9.99
N PHE A 252 42.30 9.95 -10.93
CA PHE A 252 42.78 10.28 -12.26
C PHE A 252 42.08 11.51 -12.84
N THR A 253 42.75 12.19 -13.76
CA THR A 253 42.23 13.40 -14.40
C THR A 253 42.11 13.23 -15.91
N LEU A 254 41.00 13.68 -16.47
CA LEU A 254 40.71 13.76 -17.90
C LEU A 254 40.74 15.23 -18.35
N PHE A 255 41.52 15.55 -19.39
CA PHE A 255 41.61 16.92 -19.92
C PHE A 255 40.68 17.19 -21.10
N ARG A 256 40.05 16.15 -21.63
CA ARG A 256 39.13 16.18 -22.77
C ARG A 256 38.05 15.14 -22.57
N PRO A 257 36.87 15.31 -23.19
CA PRO A 257 35.89 14.23 -23.29
C PRO A 257 36.59 12.92 -23.67
N SER A 258 36.31 11.84 -22.96
CA SER A 258 37.00 10.58 -23.19
C SER A 258 36.07 9.40 -22.98
N GLN A 259 36.21 8.38 -23.82
CA GLN A 259 35.68 7.05 -23.55
C GLN A 259 36.60 6.33 -22.57
N ILE A 260 36.04 5.76 -21.51
CA ILE A 260 36.76 4.99 -20.52
C ILE A 260 36.40 3.50 -20.58
N GLY A 261 37.34 2.67 -20.14
CA GLY A 261 37.11 1.27 -19.83
C GLY A 261 37.92 0.85 -18.62
N ILE A 262 37.24 0.42 -17.57
CA ILE A 262 37.83 -0.03 -16.30
C ILE A 262 37.54 -1.50 -16.15
N ASP A 263 38.59 -2.29 -15.94
CA ASP A 263 38.51 -3.74 -15.90
C ASP A 263 39.31 -4.30 -14.71
N LEU A 264 38.74 -5.26 -13.98
CA LEU A 264 39.40 -5.95 -12.85
C LEU A 264 39.69 -7.41 -13.18
N PHE A 265 40.90 -7.88 -12.92
CA PHE A 265 41.29 -9.27 -13.19
C PHE A 265 42.19 -9.84 -12.06
N LYS A 266 42.43 -11.16 -12.09
CA LYS A 266 43.12 -11.93 -11.03
C LYS A 266 42.46 -11.93 -9.64
N MET A 267 41.17 -11.64 -9.55
CA MET A 267 40.37 -11.83 -8.33
C MET A 267 40.26 -13.34 -8.04
N GLN A 268 40.97 -13.86 -7.04
CA GLN A 268 41.13 -15.32 -6.84
C GLN A 268 39.80 -16.05 -6.51
N GLN A 269 39.37 -16.98 -7.38
CA GLN A 269 38.47 -18.07 -7.01
C GLN A 269 39.27 -19.16 -6.27
N THR A 270 38.98 -19.41 -4.99
CA THR A 270 39.59 -20.56 -4.29
C THR A 270 38.80 -21.85 -4.55
N SER A 271 39.50 -22.96 -4.74
CA SER A 271 38.97 -24.31 -5.07
C SER A 271 38.10 -24.98 -4.00
N LEU A 272 37.69 -24.25 -2.95
CA LEU A 272 37.01 -24.75 -1.75
C LEU A 272 35.75 -23.91 -1.40
N GLY A 273 34.99 -23.49 -2.41
CA GLY A 273 33.59 -23.05 -2.23
C GLY A 273 33.33 -21.69 -1.57
N GLY A 274 34.34 -20.94 -1.13
CA GLY A 274 34.20 -19.55 -0.67
C GLY A 274 34.41 -18.56 -1.81
N PHE A 275 33.45 -17.67 -2.07
CA PHE A 275 33.57 -16.58 -3.04
C PHE A 275 34.34 -15.41 -2.41
N ARG A 276 35.45 -14.99 -3.02
CA ARG A 276 36.16 -13.73 -2.71
C ARG A 276 36.16 -12.88 -3.97
N GLY A 277 35.64 -11.65 -3.87
CA GLY A 277 35.52 -10.74 -5.00
C GLY A 277 36.11 -9.37 -4.67
N VAL A 278 36.48 -8.63 -5.71
CA VAL A 278 36.74 -7.19 -5.61
C VAL A 278 35.68 -6.49 -6.44
N GLN A 279 35.05 -5.48 -5.86
CA GLN A 279 34.16 -4.56 -6.55
C GLN A 279 34.95 -3.30 -6.87
N SER A 280 34.66 -2.67 -8.01
CA SER A 280 35.14 -1.35 -8.35
C SER A 280 33.97 -0.38 -8.47
N GLU A 281 34.15 0.84 -8.03
CA GLU A 281 33.17 1.92 -8.16
C GLU A 281 33.87 3.13 -8.77
N LEU A 282 33.26 3.73 -9.77
CA LEU A 282 33.70 4.97 -10.38
C LEU A 282 32.94 6.12 -9.75
N LEU A 283 33.65 7.14 -9.26
CA LEU A 283 33.09 8.26 -8.51
C LEU A 283 33.62 9.60 -9.04
N VAL A 284 32.88 10.67 -8.78
CA VAL A 284 33.27 12.07 -9.03
C VAL A 284 32.78 12.95 -7.89
N ASP A 285 33.68 13.73 -7.30
CA ASP A 285 33.37 14.78 -6.32
C ASP A 285 32.59 15.91 -7.04
N LEU A 286 31.26 15.89 -6.94
CA LEU A 286 30.36 16.80 -7.63
C LEU A 286 30.19 18.12 -6.88
N ASP A 287 30.24 18.08 -5.56
CA ASP A 287 30.01 19.24 -4.71
C ASP A 287 31.33 19.98 -4.35
N GLY A 288 32.48 19.38 -4.66
CA GLY A 288 33.81 19.93 -4.48
C GLY A 288 34.27 19.92 -3.02
N ASN A 289 33.69 19.04 -2.19
CA ASN A 289 33.92 19.01 -0.75
C ASN A 289 35.19 18.26 -0.33
N GLY A 290 35.84 17.55 -1.26
CA GLY A 290 37.05 16.78 -0.98
C GLY A 290 36.80 15.38 -0.40
N GLN A 291 35.55 14.92 -0.40
CA GLN A 291 35.06 13.60 0.01
C GLN A 291 34.38 12.93 -1.19
N LEU A 292 34.09 11.63 -1.07
CA LEU A 292 33.39 10.88 -2.11
C LEU A 292 32.16 10.21 -1.50
N ASP A 293 31.00 10.76 -1.82
CA ASP A 293 29.71 10.38 -1.25
C ASP A 293 29.05 9.23 -2.02
N PHE A 294 27.97 8.68 -1.47
CA PHE A 294 27.31 7.51 -2.07
C PHE A 294 26.55 7.88 -3.36
N ASP A 295 26.00 9.09 -3.43
CA ASP A 295 25.29 9.66 -4.58
C ASP A 295 26.22 10.21 -5.66
N GLU A 296 27.53 10.29 -5.38
CA GLU A 296 28.60 10.66 -6.30
C GLU A 296 29.17 9.49 -7.12
N ARG A 297 28.58 8.31 -6.94
CA ARG A 297 28.94 7.10 -7.66
C ARG A 297 28.29 7.05 -9.04
N LEU A 298 29.14 7.04 -10.07
CA LEU A 298 28.72 6.99 -11.48
C LEU A 298 28.41 5.58 -11.98
N ASP A 299 29.20 4.57 -11.57
CA ASP A 299 28.99 3.18 -11.98
C ASP A 299 29.70 2.19 -11.04
N VAL A 300 29.33 0.91 -11.15
CA VAL A 300 29.89 -0.20 -10.39
C VAL A 300 30.30 -1.36 -11.30
N GLY A 301 31.52 -1.85 -11.11
CA GLY A 301 32.10 -3.00 -11.80
C GLY A 301 32.64 -4.06 -10.83
N GLY A 302 33.05 -5.20 -11.37
CA GLY A 302 33.50 -6.34 -10.54
C GLY A 302 32.37 -6.97 -9.69
N GLY A 303 32.72 -7.88 -8.78
CA GLY A 303 31.72 -8.58 -7.96
C GLY A 303 32.14 -9.97 -7.49
N LEU A 304 31.29 -10.61 -6.68
CA LEU A 304 31.50 -11.98 -6.17
C LEU A 304 31.44 -13.06 -7.27
N PHE A 305 30.73 -12.80 -8.36
CA PHE A 305 30.39 -13.79 -9.39
C PHE A 305 31.09 -13.58 -10.74
N GLY A 306 31.96 -12.58 -10.86
CA GLY A 306 32.67 -12.30 -12.10
C GLY A 306 33.15 -10.86 -12.22
N ASN A 307 33.83 -10.59 -13.33
CA ASN A 307 34.30 -9.26 -13.66
C ASN A 307 33.30 -8.57 -14.60
N PHE A 308 32.76 -7.45 -14.14
CA PHE A 308 31.91 -6.56 -14.93
C PHE A 308 32.69 -5.26 -15.15
N PRO A 309 33.13 -4.96 -16.39
CA PRO A 309 33.87 -3.73 -16.64
C PRO A 309 32.96 -2.50 -16.58
N ILE A 310 33.48 -1.38 -16.08
CA ILE A 310 32.83 -0.07 -16.19
C ILE A 310 33.27 0.55 -17.51
N THR A 311 32.32 0.91 -18.37
CA THR A 311 32.61 1.58 -19.65
C THR A 311 31.63 2.71 -19.90
N GLY A 312 32.11 3.82 -20.43
CA GLY A 312 31.26 4.93 -20.84
C GLY A 312 32.05 6.19 -21.16
N LEU A 313 31.35 7.29 -21.37
CA LEU A 313 31.88 8.60 -21.70
C LEU A 313 31.93 9.47 -20.45
N LEU A 314 33.06 10.15 -20.27
CA LEU A 314 33.25 11.11 -19.19
C LEU A 314 33.68 12.46 -19.76
N SER A 315 33.16 13.52 -19.14
CA SER A 315 33.59 14.90 -19.35
C SER A 315 35.04 15.10 -18.88
N PRO A 316 35.70 16.20 -19.30
CA PRO A 316 36.93 16.64 -18.63
C PRO A 316 36.65 16.83 -17.14
N GLY A 317 37.51 16.29 -16.29
CA GLY A 317 37.28 16.29 -14.85
C GLY A 317 38.24 15.38 -14.10
N THR A 318 38.14 15.41 -12.79
CA THR A 318 38.88 14.52 -11.90
C THR A 318 37.91 13.46 -11.38
N TYR A 319 38.35 12.22 -11.40
CA TYR A 319 37.55 11.04 -11.08
C TYR A 319 38.31 10.12 -10.15
N TRP A 320 37.57 9.30 -9.42
CA TRP A 320 38.10 8.34 -8.49
C TRP A 320 37.59 6.94 -8.80
N LEU A 321 38.48 5.97 -8.71
CA LEU A 321 38.15 4.56 -8.79
C LEU A 321 38.39 3.94 -7.42
N ARG A 322 37.33 3.52 -6.75
CA ARG A 322 37.40 2.78 -5.48
C ARG A 322 37.35 1.29 -5.77
N SER A 323 38.29 0.52 -5.22
CA SER A 323 38.26 -0.95 -5.30
C SER A 323 38.08 -1.53 -3.89
N THR A 324 36.99 -2.27 -3.68
CA THR A 324 36.54 -2.75 -2.36
C THR A 324 36.48 -4.26 -2.30
N ILE A 325 36.86 -4.84 -1.15
CA ILE A 325 36.77 -6.29 -0.93
C ILE A 325 35.33 -6.70 -0.63
N LEU A 326 34.83 -7.72 -1.35
CA LEU A 326 33.55 -8.36 -1.06
C LEU A 326 33.78 -9.69 -0.31
N LEU A 327 33.21 -9.82 0.89
CA LEU A 327 33.39 -10.98 1.76
C LEU A 327 32.12 -11.86 1.82
N SER A 328 32.26 -13.17 1.63
CA SER A 328 31.33 -14.16 2.19
C SER A 328 31.76 -14.49 3.63
N GLU A 329 30.81 -14.74 4.52
CA GLU A 329 30.93 -14.82 6.00
C GLU A 329 32.09 -15.67 6.59
N ASP A 330 32.81 -16.48 5.81
CA ASP A 330 33.90 -17.37 6.25
C ASP A 330 35.35 -16.91 5.92
N ALA A 331 35.57 -15.70 5.42
CA ALA A 331 36.84 -15.29 4.79
C ALA A 331 37.76 -14.35 5.60
N LEU A 332 37.60 -14.24 6.92
CA LEU A 332 38.09 -13.10 7.74
C LEU A 332 39.61 -12.77 7.80
N PHE A 333 40.53 -13.46 7.12
CA PHE A 333 41.98 -13.22 7.35
C PHE A 333 42.93 -13.39 6.16
N ARG A 334 42.47 -13.44 4.90
CA ARG A 334 43.38 -13.69 3.75
C ARG A 334 43.49 -12.51 2.78
N PRO A 335 44.71 -12.09 2.37
CA PRO A 335 44.89 -11.05 1.36
C PRO A 335 44.30 -11.46 0.01
N THR A 336 43.58 -10.53 -0.63
CA THR A 336 42.93 -10.68 -1.94
C THR A 336 43.66 -9.81 -2.96
N PRO A 337 44.63 -10.36 -3.71
CA PRO A 337 45.29 -9.61 -4.77
C PRO A 337 44.33 -9.40 -5.94
N TYR A 338 44.44 -8.24 -6.59
CA TYR A 338 43.75 -7.94 -7.84
C TYR A 338 44.64 -7.10 -8.74
N ASP A 339 44.41 -7.24 -10.05
CA ASP A 339 44.98 -6.38 -11.08
C ASP A 339 43.83 -5.55 -11.68
N GLY A 340 44.12 -4.30 -12.02
CA GLY A 340 43.19 -3.39 -12.67
C GLY A 340 43.77 -2.80 -13.96
N SER A 341 42.87 -2.43 -14.86
CA SER A 341 43.17 -1.78 -16.13
C SER A 341 42.22 -0.60 -16.32
N LEU A 342 42.78 0.60 -16.48
CA LEU A 342 42.07 1.81 -16.88
C LEU A 342 42.52 2.20 -18.29
N LEU A 343 41.61 2.11 -19.25
CA LEU A 343 41.77 2.58 -20.62
C LEU A 343 41.04 3.91 -20.78
N VAL A 344 41.72 4.92 -21.30
CA VAL A 344 41.15 6.24 -21.61
C VAL A 344 41.43 6.56 -23.07
N SER A 345 40.37 6.75 -23.85
CA SER A 345 40.43 7.11 -25.27
C SER A 345 39.77 8.47 -25.47
N PRO A 346 40.54 9.57 -25.64
CA PRO A 346 39.97 10.89 -25.89
C PRO A 346 39.07 10.91 -27.14
N ILE A 347 37.96 11.62 -27.05
CA ILE A 347 37.01 11.86 -28.14
C ILE A 347 36.87 13.37 -28.40
N ASP A 348 36.25 13.72 -29.53
CA ASP A 348 36.11 15.14 -29.92
C ASP A 348 35.06 15.88 -29.09
N ALA A 349 33.93 15.22 -28.76
CA ALA A 349 32.85 15.76 -27.92
C ALA A 349 31.97 14.62 -27.36
N ILE A 350 31.31 14.87 -26.22
CA ILE A 350 30.20 14.02 -25.75
C ILE A 350 28.96 14.34 -26.61
N PRO A 351 28.12 13.35 -26.95
CA PRO A 351 26.79 13.60 -27.52
C PRO A 351 26.01 14.67 -26.74
N VAL A 352 25.17 15.42 -27.44
CA VAL A 352 24.36 16.48 -26.83
C VAL A 352 23.10 15.84 -26.23
N ASP A 353 22.89 16.03 -24.93
CA ASP A 353 21.67 15.70 -24.21
C ASP A 353 20.51 16.61 -24.65
N GLY A 354 19.48 16.01 -25.22
CA GLY A 354 18.24 16.66 -25.63
C GLY A 354 17.05 16.43 -24.71
N ALA A 355 17.18 15.58 -23.68
CA ALA A 355 16.10 15.16 -22.78
C ALA A 355 16.62 14.89 -21.37
N GLY A 356 16.32 15.79 -20.42
CA GLY A 356 16.87 15.71 -19.07
C GLY A 356 16.36 14.54 -18.23
N ASN A 357 17.06 14.26 -17.13
CA ASN A 357 16.90 13.05 -16.32
C ASN A 357 15.80 13.09 -15.24
N SER A 358 14.88 14.06 -15.30
CA SER A 358 13.81 14.22 -14.31
C SER A 358 12.53 14.76 -14.94
N ALA A 359 11.39 14.62 -14.25
CA ALA A 359 10.10 15.17 -14.69
C ALA A 359 10.17 16.67 -15.00
N SER A 360 10.83 17.44 -14.12
CA SER A 360 10.99 18.89 -14.27
C SER A 360 11.92 19.30 -15.44
N ALA A 361 12.86 18.43 -15.80
CA ALA A 361 13.79 18.61 -16.90
C ALA A 361 13.37 17.86 -18.18
N ALA A 362 12.17 17.27 -18.15
CA ALA A 362 11.70 16.42 -19.23
C ALA A 362 11.59 17.21 -20.53
N ARG A 363 11.94 16.54 -21.64
CA ARG A 363 11.69 17.08 -22.97
C ARG A 363 10.20 17.06 -23.26
N ASP A 364 9.59 18.24 -23.25
CA ASP A 364 8.16 18.39 -23.54
C ASP A 364 7.88 18.24 -25.04
N LEU A 365 7.09 17.22 -25.38
CA LEU A 365 6.64 16.89 -26.73
C LEU A 365 5.26 17.50 -27.06
N GLY A 366 4.57 18.05 -26.06
CA GLY A 366 3.20 18.54 -26.17
C GLY A 366 2.19 17.45 -26.53
N ALA A 367 1.11 17.85 -27.21
CA ALA A 367 0.06 16.94 -27.64
C ALA A 367 0.54 15.98 -28.74
N LEU A 368 0.55 14.68 -28.43
CA LEU A 368 1.05 13.64 -29.32
C LEU A 368 -0.04 13.15 -30.27
N SER A 369 -0.25 13.89 -31.36
CA SER A 369 -1.28 13.60 -32.38
C SER A 369 -0.73 13.04 -33.70
N THR A 370 0.60 13.11 -33.90
CA THR A 370 1.29 12.60 -35.10
C THR A 370 2.58 11.89 -34.70
N VAL A 371 3.11 11.05 -35.58
CA VAL A 371 4.41 10.39 -35.37
C VAL A 371 5.51 11.42 -35.12
N GLN A 372 6.28 11.25 -34.05
CA GLN A 372 7.45 12.09 -33.73
C GLN A 372 8.70 11.23 -33.57
N THR A 373 9.86 11.77 -33.98
CA THR A 373 11.16 11.08 -33.90
C THR A 373 12.23 11.99 -33.31
N PHE A 374 13.00 11.45 -32.37
CA PHE A 374 14.04 12.16 -31.62
C PHE A 374 15.33 11.33 -31.64
N ASN A 375 16.48 12.01 -31.66
CA ASN A 375 17.77 11.37 -31.47
C ASN A 375 18.35 11.90 -30.16
N ASP A 376 18.86 11.01 -29.33
CA ASP A 376 19.51 11.33 -28.06
C ASP A 376 20.52 10.24 -27.68
N ALA A 377 21.17 10.40 -26.52
CA ALA A 377 22.13 9.43 -26.04
C ALA A 377 22.08 9.29 -24.52
N ILE A 378 22.00 8.04 -24.04
CA ILE A 378 22.07 7.73 -22.62
C ILE A 378 23.48 7.21 -22.29
N GLY A 379 24.08 7.70 -21.21
CA GLY A 379 25.43 7.35 -20.79
C GLY A 379 25.70 7.47 -19.28
N LEU A 380 26.97 7.36 -18.87
CA LEU A 380 27.35 7.35 -17.44
C LEU A 380 26.96 8.61 -16.67
N LEU A 381 27.06 9.77 -17.32
CA LEU A 381 26.69 11.06 -16.73
C LEU A 381 25.23 11.43 -17.00
N ASP A 382 24.58 10.70 -17.90
CA ASP A 382 23.25 10.97 -18.43
C ASP A 382 22.47 9.65 -18.50
N ASN A 383 22.14 9.10 -17.34
CA ASN A 383 21.73 7.70 -17.23
C ASN A 383 20.23 7.47 -17.48
N THR A 384 19.48 8.53 -17.70
CA THR A 384 18.03 8.52 -17.83
C THR A 384 17.59 9.71 -18.68
N ASP A 385 16.77 9.47 -19.69
CA ASP A 385 16.17 10.54 -20.48
C ASP A 385 14.67 10.53 -20.26
N VAL A 386 14.11 11.70 -19.94
CA VAL A 386 12.68 11.86 -19.65
C VAL A 386 12.01 12.69 -20.73
N TYR A 387 10.92 12.16 -21.27
CA TYR A 387 10.05 12.81 -22.23
C TYR A 387 8.68 13.04 -21.60
N ARG A 388 8.02 14.16 -21.89
CA ARG A 388 6.64 14.43 -21.47
C ARG A 388 5.74 14.62 -22.69
N PHE A 389 4.55 14.04 -22.68
CA PHE A 389 3.55 14.26 -23.73
C PHE A 389 2.13 14.25 -23.18
N THR A 390 1.19 14.82 -23.94
CA THR A 390 -0.25 14.78 -23.63
C THR A 390 -1.02 14.04 -24.71
N LEU A 391 -2.09 13.36 -24.31
CA LEU A 391 -3.06 12.70 -25.18
C LEU A 391 -4.43 13.36 -24.97
N ASP A 392 -5.04 13.85 -26.05
CA ASP A 392 -6.35 14.51 -26.00
C ASP A 392 -7.51 13.50 -25.98
N GLU A 393 -7.26 12.27 -26.43
CA GLU A 393 -8.20 11.16 -26.51
C GLU A 393 -7.47 9.83 -26.28
N PRO A 394 -8.18 8.74 -25.90
CA PRO A 394 -7.58 7.43 -25.77
C PRO A 394 -6.83 7.00 -27.04
N THR A 395 -5.54 6.72 -26.91
CA THR A 395 -4.61 6.53 -28.01
C THR A 395 -3.72 5.31 -27.75
N ASN A 396 -3.53 4.47 -28.77
CA ASN A 396 -2.50 3.44 -28.74
C ASN A 396 -1.16 4.02 -29.17
N ILE A 397 -0.19 4.08 -28.26
CA ILE A 397 1.16 4.55 -28.53
C ILE A 397 2.05 3.37 -28.88
N GLU A 398 2.68 3.42 -30.04
CA GLU A 398 3.76 2.54 -30.45
C GLU A 398 5.10 3.28 -30.26
N ALA A 399 5.94 2.79 -29.35
CA ALA A 399 7.27 3.33 -29.08
C ALA A 399 8.37 2.43 -29.67
N ILE A 400 9.18 2.99 -30.57
CA ILE A 400 10.27 2.29 -31.25
C ILE A 400 11.60 2.96 -30.88
N LEU A 401 12.55 2.15 -30.38
CA LEU A 401 13.93 2.58 -30.17
C LEU A 401 14.87 1.94 -31.19
N ASP A 402 15.48 2.77 -32.02
CA ASP A 402 16.50 2.38 -32.99
C ASP A 402 17.87 2.95 -32.56
N GLY A 403 18.81 2.10 -32.15
CA GLY A 403 20.13 2.54 -31.68
C GLY A 403 21.13 1.39 -31.55
N ASN A 404 22.38 1.60 -31.98
CA ASN A 404 23.41 0.56 -31.95
C ASN A 404 24.02 0.44 -30.54
N SER A 405 23.83 -0.73 -29.92
CA SER A 405 24.77 -1.44 -29.03
C SER A 405 24.56 -1.53 -27.50
N GLY A 406 23.46 -1.04 -26.92
CA GLY A 406 23.14 -1.29 -25.51
C GLY A 406 21.68 -1.58 -25.19
N ASN A 407 21.44 -2.24 -24.05
CA ASN A 407 20.10 -2.40 -23.50
C ASN A 407 19.67 -1.08 -22.84
N ILE A 408 18.52 -0.55 -23.24
CA ILE A 408 17.84 0.58 -22.60
C ILE A 408 16.53 0.03 -22.05
N THR A 409 16.18 0.40 -20.82
CA THR A 409 14.84 0.13 -20.26
C THR A 409 13.93 1.30 -20.60
N ILE A 410 12.75 1.02 -21.15
CA ILE A 410 11.67 1.99 -21.36
C ILE A 410 10.68 1.86 -20.21
N GLU A 411 10.15 2.98 -19.71
CA GLU A 411 9.08 3.05 -18.72
C GLU A 411 8.14 4.22 -19.10
N ILE A 412 6.83 4.03 -19.01
CA ILE A 412 5.84 5.10 -19.18
C ILE A 412 5.07 5.25 -17.87
N ALA A 413 4.86 6.49 -17.43
CA ALA A 413 4.11 6.86 -16.23
C ALA A 413 3.05 7.93 -16.58
N ARG A 414 1.85 7.86 -15.98
CA ARG A 414 0.80 8.88 -16.12
C ARG A 414 0.88 9.86 -14.96
N ASP A 415 0.85 11.14 -15.25
CA ASP A 415 0.68 12.21 -14.26
C ASP A 415 -0.80 12.37 -13.94
N PHE A 416 -1.30 11.59 -12.97
CA PHE A 416 -2.73 11.53 -12.62
C PHE A 416 -3.21 12.80 -11.91
N ASN A 417 -2.39 13.37 -11.05
CA ASN A 417 -2.73 14.55 -10.24
C ASN A 417 -2.41 15.87 -10.97
N ASN A 418 -1.82 15.80 -12.17
CA ASN A 418 -1.38 16.92 -12.99
C ASN A 418 -0.41 17.87 -12.26
N ASN A 419 0.42 17.32 -11.38
CA ASN A 419 1.43 18.09 -10.64
C ASN A 419 2.74 18.27 -11.42
N GLY A 420 2.91 17.56 -12.55
CA GLY A 420 4.12 17.60 -13.37
C GLY A 420 5.30 16.81 -12.81
N GLU A 421 5.06 15.88 -11.89
CA GLU A 421 6.06 14.98 -11.32
C GLU A 421 5.92 13.55 -11.86
N ILE A 422 6.97 12.73 -11.70
CA ILE A 422 6.92 11.29 -12.00
C ILE A 422 6.75 10.56 -10.69
N GLU A 423 5.58 9.97 -10.46
CA GLU A 423 5.35 9.09 -9.33
C GLU A 423 6.05 7.74 -9.58
N SER A 424 7.01 7.39 -8.72
CA SER A 424 7.76 6.15 -8.87
C SER A 424 7.00 4.94 -8.30
N ALA A 425 6.75 3.99 -9.17
CA ALA A 425 6.14 2.67 -8.98
C ALA A 425 6.66 1.75 -7.85
N ARG A 426 7.72 2.11 -7.12
CA ARG A 426 8.42 1.15 -6.24
C ARG A 426 8.08 1.22 -4.75
N PHE A 427 7.25 2.17 -4.32
CA PHE A 427 6.95 2.33 -2.89
C PHE A 427 5.50 2.71 -2.52
N PHE A 428 4.60 2.87 -3.50
CA PHE A 428 3.22 3.25 -3.21
C PHE A 428 2.25 2.25 -3.82
N ARG A 429 1.44 1.63 -2.96
CA ARG A 429 0.48 0.60 -3.37
C ARG A 429 -0.82 1.15 -3.94
N ASP A 430 -0.96 2.46 -4.14
CA ASP A 430 -2.18 3.07 -4.69
C ASP A 430 -1.98 4.30 -5.60
N TYR A 431 -0.76 4.68 -6.00
CA TYR A 431 -0.57 5.78 -6.97
C TYR A 431 0.57 5.49 -7.95
N THR A 432 0.18 4.84 -9.05
CA THR A 432 0.85 4.64 -10.36
C THR A 432 2.11 3.77 -10.45
N GLU A 433 2.09 2.75 -11.33
CA GLU A 433 3.13 1.71 -11.51
C GLU A 433 3.59 1.60 -13.00
N ILE A 434 4.86 1.23 -13.22
CA ILE A 434 5.59 1.09 -14.50
C ILE A 434 4.76 0.29 -15.52
N ILE A 435 4.45 0.88 -16.69
CA ILE A 435 3.55 0.22 -17.66
C ILE A 435 4.21 -0.98 -18.39
N GLU A 436 5.51 -0.97 -18.68
CA GLU A 436 6.23 -2.15 -19.21
C GLU A 436 7.76 -1.95 -19.11
N THR A 437 8.56 -3.02 -19.12
CA THR A 437 10.03 -2.96 -19.30
C THR A 437 10.45 -3.88 -20.43
N ALA A 438 11.09 -3.35 -21.48
CA ALA A 438 11.65 -4.15 -22.57
C ALA A 438 13.14 -3.85 -22.80
N SER A 439 13.92 -4.89 -23.12
CA SER A 439 15.31 -4.76 -23.60
C SER A 439 15.34 -4.91 -25.12
N ALA A 440 15.62 -3.81 -25.83
CA ALA A 440 16.06 -3.70 -27.23
C ALA A 440 15.56 -4.79 -28.23
N GLN A 441 14.27 -4.74 -28.55
CA GLN A 441 13.62 -4.92 -29.88
C GLN A 441 12.14 -5.22 -29.61
N SER A 442 11.34 -4.19 -29.39
CA SER A 442 9.93 -4.38 -29.03
C SER A 442 9.12 -3.18 -29.49
N ASP A 443 8.24 -3.41 -30.47
CA ASP A 443 7.06 -2.55 -30.65
C ASP A 443 6.28 -2.61 -29.35
N LEU A 444 6.35 -1.53 -28.59
CA LEU A 444 5.62 -1.41 -27.34
C LEU A 444 4.32 -0.67 -27.69
N GLY A 445 3.28 -1.44 -28.00
CA GLY A 445 1.95 -0.95 -28.37
C GLY A 445 1.05 -0.88 -27.14
N ILE A 446 1.02 0.26 -26.45
CA ILE A 446 0.21 0.47 -25.25
C ILE A 446 -0.99 1.34 -25.60
N ALA A 447 -2.19 0.89 -25.22
CA ALA A 447 -3.37 1.75 -25.18
C ALA A 447 -3.34 2.61 -23.90
N LEU A 448 -3.32 3.92 -24.08
CA LEU A 448 -3.32 4.93 -23.02
C LEU A 448 -4.57 5.80 -23.15
N ASP A 449 -5.14 6.22 -22.03
CA ASP A 449 -6.25 7.18 -22.01
C ASP A 449 -5.80 8.60 -22.34
N ALA A 450 -6.77 9.52 -22.41
CA ALA A 450 -6.46 10.94 -22.45
C ALA A 450 -5.77 11.36 -21.15
N GLY A 451 -4.69 12.14 -21.22
CA GLY A 451 -3.94 12.55 -20.05
C GLY A 451 -2.51 12.99 -20.34
N THR A 452 -1.79 13.34 -19.28
CA THR A 452 -0.38 13.71 -19.32
C THR A 452 0.47 12.51 -18.91
N TYR A 453 1.54 12.27 -19.66
CA TYR A 453 2.42 11.11 -19.46
C TYR A 453 3.89 11.51 -19.52
N PHE A 454 4.70 10.75 -18.79
CA PHE A 454 6.15 10.76 -18.86
C PHE A 454 6.65 9.42 -19.43
N LEU A 455 7.59 9.48 -20.37
CA LEU A 455 8.32 8.31 -20.87
C LEU A 455 9.78 8.44 -20.44
N GLN A 456 10.26 7.46 -19.68
CA GLN A 456 11.60 7.38 -19.15
C GLN A 456 12.39 6.30 -19.90
N LEU A 457 13.55 6.68 -20.42
CA LEU A 457 14.52 5.77 -21.01
C LEU A 457 15.70 5.68 -20.08
N ARG A 458 16.05 4.48 -19.59
CA ARG A 458 17.09 4.29 -18.58
C ARG A 458 18.22 3.42 -19.08
N ARG A 459 19.44 3.83 -18.75
CA ARG A 459 20.66 3.08 -19.02
C ARG A 459 20.63 1.75 -18.28
N ASP A 460 20.92 0.65 -18.99
CA ASP A 460 21.27 -0.62 -18.32
C ASP A 460 22.77 -0.62 -17.98
N ARG A 461 23.65 -0.67 -19.00
CA ARG A 461 25.10 -0.86 -18.78
C ARG A 461 26.06 -0.14 -19.72
N THR A 462 25.67 0.14 -20.95
CA THR A 462 26.57 0.72 -21.95
C THR A 462 25.98 2.00 -22.47
N ASP A 463 26.84 3.00 -22.63
CA ASP A 463 26.47 4.26 -23.26
C ASP A 463 26.00 3.96 -24.68
N THR A 464 24.82 4.48 -25.02
CA THR A 464 24.10 4.11 -26.24
C THR A 464 23.39 5.33 -26.80
N ASP A 465 23.72 5.67 -28.04
CA ASP A 465 22.92 6.60 -28.84
C ASP A 465 21.65 5.88 -29.30
N TYR A 466 20.51 6.57 -29.26
CA TYR A 466 19.24 6.02 -29.71
C TYR A 466 18.44 7.02 -30.55
N THR A 467 17.55 6.47 -31.35
CA THR A 467 16.49 7.18 -32.06
C THR A 467 15.15 6.69 -31.50
N LEU A 468 14.44 7.56 -30.78
CA LEU A 468 13.09 7.28 -30.27
C LEU A 468 12.05 7.73 -31.29
N THR A 469 11.19 6.82 -31.73
CA THR A 469 10.00 7.13 -32.53
C THR A 469 8.76 6.80 -31.72
N LEU A 470 7.86 7.79 -31.55
CA LEU A 470 6.54 7.63 -30.94
C LEU A 470 5.46 7.76 -32.01
N SER A 471 4.65 6.72 -32.17
CA SER A 471 3.62 6.61 -33.20
C SER A 471 2.24 6.47 -32.53
N PRO A 472 1.45 7.55 -32.43
CA PRO A 472 0.08 7.48 -31.94
C PRO A 472 -0.86 6.89 -33.00
N GLN A 473 -1.67 5.92 -32.58
CA GLN A 473 -2.73 5.28 -33.37
C GLN A 473 -4.07 5.40 -32.63
N ALA A 474 -5.16 5.64 -33.34
CA ALA A 474 -6.48 5.72 -32.71
C ALA A 474 -6.82 4.41 -31.96
N SER A 475 -7.14 4.51 -30.67
CA SER A 475 -7.50 3.36 -29.84
C SER A 475 -8.86 2.77 -30.26
N ARG A 476 -9.04 1.47 -30.03
CA ARG A 476 -10.34 0.76 -30.20
C ARG A 476 -11.00 0.43 -28.86
N LEU A 477 -10.44 0.90 -27.74
CA LEU A 477 -11.01 0.68 -26.41
C LEU A 477 -12.19 1.63 -26.16
N PRO A 478 -13.19 1.21 -25.35
CA PRO A 478 -14.14 2.14 -24.72
C PRO A 478 -13.41 3.27 -23.97
N PRO A 479 -14.01 4.48 -23.85
CA PRO A 479 -13.44 5.55 -23.05
C PRO A 479 -13.61 5.25 -21.55
N ASP A 480 -12.54 5.41 -20.77
CA ASP A 480 -12.56 5.38 -19.30
C ASP A 480 -13.44 6.51 -18.73
N THR A 481 -14.60 6.15 -18.17
CA THR A 481 -15.61 7.08 -17.63
C THR A 481 -16.00 6.79 -16.18
N ALA A 482 -15.57 5.66 -15.62
CA ALA A 482 -15.87 5.30 -14.24
C ALA A 482 -14.70 5.68 -13.34
N GLY A 483 -15.00 6.11 -12.11
CA GLY A 483 -13.94 6.51 -11.17
C GLY A 483 -13.39 5.34 -10.37
N ASN A 484 -12.12 5.42 -9.99
CA ASN A 484 -11.43 4.31 -9.31
C ASN A 484 -11.66 4.27 -7.79
N ILE A 485 -12.34 5.29 -7.27
CA ILE A 485 -12.81 5.42 -5.89
C ILE A 485 -14.30 5.74 -5.89
N PHE A 486 -15.01 5.39 -4.81
CA PHE A 486 -16.47 5.47 -4.80
C PHE A 486 -16.98 6.92 -4.81
N GLU A 487 -16.20 7.90 -4.36
CA GLU A 487 -16.52 9.33 -4.44
C GLU A 487 -16.48 9.86 -5.88
N MET A 488 -15.76 9.16 -6.75
CA MET A 488 -15.68 9.45 -8.19
C MET A 488 -16.57 8.50 -9.01
N ALA A 489 -17.44 7.73 -8.35
CA ALA A 489 -18.29 6.76 -9.02
C ALA A 489 -19.12 7.40 -10.13
N LEU A 490 -19.17 6.74 -11.29
CA LEU A 490 -20.02 7.17 -12.40
C LEU A 490 -21.48 7.09 -11.96
N ASP A 491 -22.14 8.25 -11.92
CA ASP A 491 -23.55 8.35 -11.54
C ASP A 491 -24.48 7.88 -12.66
N LEU A 492 -25.14 6.76 -12.41
CA LEU A 492 -26.16 6.18 -13.29
C LEU A 492 -27.58 6.71 -12.98
N GLY A 493 -27.72 7.51 -11.91
CA GLY A 493 -28.96 8.09 -11.41
C GLY A 493 -29.96 7.07 -10.89
N GLY A 494 -31.22 7.50 -10.74
CA GLY A 494 -32.34 6.63 -10.36
C GLY A 494 -32.59 5.49 -11.36
N LEU A 495 -32.93 4.32 -10.83
CA LEU A 495 -33.19 3.07 -11.57
C LEU A 495 -34.68 2.86 -11.94
N ASP A 496 -35.27 3.78 -12.69
CA ASP A 496 -36.62 3.58 -13.27
C ASP A 496 -36.61 2.61 -14.48
N THR A 497 -35.47 2.54 -15.16
CA THR A 497 -35.21 1.72 -16.34
C THR A 497 -33.79 1.17 -16.28
N GLY A 498 -33.52 0.08 -17.01
CA GLY A 498 -32.18 -0.50 -17.02
C GLY A 498 -31.09 0.48 -17.49
N ARG A 499 -29.92 0.39 -16.86
CA ARG A 499 -28.68 1.11 -17.20
C ARG A 499 -27.66 0.13 -17.74
N SER A 500 -26.87 0.56 -18.72
CA SER A 500 -25.77 -0.24 -19.25
C SER A 500 -24.61 0.66 -19.67
N VAL A 501 -23.40 0.22 -19.34
CA VAL A 501 -22.12 0.90 -19.60
C VAL A 501 -21.10 -0.13 -20.07
N SER A 502 -20.17 0.30 -20.90
CA SER A 502 -19.09 -0.52 -21.44
C SER A 502 -17.78 0.12 -21.05
N GLU A 503 -16.91 -0.64 -20.39
CA GLU A 503 -15.66 -0.17 -19.82
C GLU A 503 -14.54 -1.20 -19.97
N THR A 504 -13.35 -0.87 -19.47
CA THR A 504 -12.19 -1.76 -19.36
C THR A 504 -11.54 -1.63 -18.00
N VAL A 505 -11.33 -2.75 -17.30
CA VAL A 505 -10.35 -2.78 -16.19
C VAL A 505 -9.06 -3.44 -16.66
N ASN A 506 -7.92 -2.91 -16.23
CA ASN A 506 -6.59 -3.40 -16.54
C ASN A 506 -5.61 -3.11 -15.38
N GLU A 507 -4.30 -3.17 -15.64
CA GLU A 507 -3.28 -2.89 -14.63
C GLU A 507 -3.21 -1.42 -14.20
N ALA A 508 -3.47 -0.50 -15.12
CA ALA A 508 -3.48 0.94 -14.88
C ALA A 508 -4.83 1.42 -14.35
N ASP A 509 -5.92 0.86 -14.87
CA ASP A 509 -7.27 1.11 -14.41
C ASP A 509 -7.85 -0.13 -13.71
N ARG A 510 -7.55 -0.25 -12.43
CA ARG A 510 -7.78 -1.50 -11.68
C ARG A 510 -9.21 -1.64 -11.19
N THR A 511 -9.99 -0.57 -11.13
CA THR A 511 -11.27 -0.58 -10.45
C THR A 511 -12.16 0.51 -11.00
N ASP A 512 -13.40 0.14 -11.31
CA ASP A 512 -14.45 1.06 -11.72
C ASP A 512 -15.56 1.07 -10.67
N PHE A 513 -15.92 2.26 -10.21
CA PHE A 513 -17.09 2.49 -9.37
C PHE A 513 -18.23 3.13 -10.15
N TYR A 514 -19.42 2.61 -9.88
CA TYR A 514 -20.70 3.11 -10.39
C TYR A 514 -21.64 3.35 -9.22
N GLN A 515 -22.43 4.41 -9.27
CA GLN A 515 -23.48 4.67 -8.27
C GLN A 515 -24.87 4.72 -8.91
N PHE A 516 -25.88 4.30 -8.17
CA PHE A 516 -27.27 4.42 -8.55
C PHE A 516 -28.19 4.56 -7.34
N GLU A 517 -29.37 5.16 -7.56
CA GLU A 517 -30.37 5.39 -6.51
C GLU A 517 -31.58 4.44 -6.65
N ILE A 518 -32.04 3.94 -5.51
CA ILE A 518 -33.30 3.20 -5.37
C ILE A 518 -34.26 4.04 -4.53
N ASP A 519 -35.41 4.41 -5.09
CA ASP A 519 -36.42 5.20 -4.38
C ASP A 519 -37.52 4.35 -3.73
N THR A 520 -37.76 3.16 -4.30
CA THR A 520 -38.75 2.20 -3.81
C THR A 520 -38.15 0.80 -3.81
N PRO A 521 -38.51 -0.07 -2.85
CA PRO A 521 -37.94 -1.41 -2.79
C PRO A 521 -38.07 -2.15 -4.14
N THR A 522 -36.94 -2.59 -4.70
CA THR A 522 -36.85 -3.04 -6.10
C THR A 522 -35.96 -4.27 -6.22
N ASN A 523 -36.34 -5.22 -7.07
CA ASN A 523 -35.43 -6.29 -7.47
C ASN A 523 -34.48 -5.78 -8.56
N VAL A 524 -33.18 -5.80 -8.33
CA VAL A 524 -32.16 -5.34 -9.25
C VAL A 524 -31.35 -6.51 -9.80
N GLY A 525 -31.41 -6.69 -11.12
CA GLY A 525 -30.57 -7.61 -11.86
C GLY A 525 -29.27 -6.92 -12.25
N ILE A 526 -28.12 -7.38 -11.73
CA ILE A 526 -26.79 -6.86 -12.09
C ILE A 526 -26.08 -7.90 -12.92
N VAL A 527 -25.68 -7.53 -14.14
CA VAL A 527 -25.03 -8.41 -15.10
C VAL A 527 -23.73 -7.76 -15.55
N LEU A 528 -22.62 -8.49 -15.40
CA LEU A 528 -21.31 -8.16 -15.96
C LEU A 528 -21.01 -9.16 -17.06
N ASP A 529 -20.99 -8.72 -18.32
CA ASP A 529 -20.75 -9.59 -19.49
C ASP A 529 -19.61 -9.09 -20.41
N ARG A 530 -19.26 -9.89 -21.41
CA ARG A 530 -18.18 -9.63 -22.41
C ARG A 530 -16.79 -9.46 -21.82
N LEU A 531 -16.55 -10.05 -20.65
CA LEU A 531 -15.26 -10.09 -19.98
C LEU A 531 -14.17 -10.66 -20.90
N THR A 532 -13.22 -9.83 -21.32
CA THR A 532 -12.05 -10.30 -22.09
C THR A 532 -10.90 -10.80 -21.21
N GLY A 533 -11.02 -10.67 -19.89
CA GLY A 533 -10.08 -11.17 -18.89
C GLY A 533 -10.76 -11.37 -17.52
N ASN A 534 -9.98 -11.54 -16.46
CA ASN A 534 -10.51 -11.85 -15.13
C ASN A 534 -10.83 -10.57 -14.36
N SER A 535 -12.10 -10.39 -13.96
CA SER A 535 -12.54 -9.25 -13.13
C SER A 535 -13.40 -9.70 -11.95
N ALA A 536 -13.41 -8.91 -10.88
CA ALA A 536 -14.32 -9.05 -9.74
C ALA A 536 -15.53 -8.12 -9.91
N LEU A 537 -16.63 -8.47 -9.26
CA LEU A 537 -17.80 -7.61 -9.10
C LEU A 537 -18.16 -7.57 -7.61
N ALA A 538 -18.48 -6.39 -7.10
CA ALA A 538 -19.05 -6.19 -5.76
C ALA A 538 -20.14 -5.11 -5.80
N ILE A 539 -21.11 -5.20 -4.91
CA ILE A 539 -22.07 -4.16 -4.60
C ILE A 539 -22.02 -3.85 -3.11
N SER A 540 -22.07 -2.56 -2.79
CA SER A 540 -22.03 -2.01 -1.44
C SER A 540 -22.99 -0.83 -1.32
N ARG A 541 -23.18 -0.32 -0.10
CA ARG A 541 -23.89 0.92 0.21
C ARG A 541 -23.21 1.61 1.40
N ASP A 542 -23.41 2.91 1.57
CA ASP A 542 -23.04 3.63 2.80
C ASP A 542 -24.34 3.91 3.58
N ARG A 543 -24.73 2.97 4.44
CA ARG A 543 -26.01 2.97 5.15
C ARG A 543 -26.01 3.94 6.32
N ASN A 544 -24.86 4.19 6.92
CA ASN A 544 -24.73 4.96 8.16
C ASN A 544 -24.23 6.41 7.92
N GLY A 545 -23.82 6.73 6.68
CA GLY A 545 -23.35 8.05 6.26
C GLY A 545 -21.99 8.42 6.84
N ASP A 546 -21.16 7.43 7.20
CA ASP A 546 -19.82 7.63 7.76
C ASP A 546 -18.71 7.70 6.71
N GLY A 547 -19.06 7.52 5.43
CA GLY A 547 -18.11 7.52 4.32
C GLY A 547 -17.41 6.17 4.11
N GLU A 548 -17.82 5.10 4.79
CA GLU A 548 -17.38 3.73 4.52
C GLU A 548 -18.47 2.93 3.79
N LEU A 549 -18.07 2.14 2.80
CA LEU A 549 -18.98 1.27 2.07
C LEU A 549 -19.19 -0.07 2.79
N GLU A 550 -20.40 -0.34 3.25
CA GLU A 550 -20.78 -1.66 3.74
C GLU A 550 -21.11 -2.63 2.60
N PHE A 551 -20.49 -3.80 2.68
CA PHE A 551 -20.64 -4.87 1.71
C PHE A 551 -22.07 -5.43 1.66
N VAL A 552 -22.66 -5.49 0.47
CA VAL A 552 -23.97 -6.11 0.23
C VAL A 552 -23.79 -7.49 -0.41
N GLN A 553 -23.12 -7.57 -1.57
CA GLN A 553 -22.85 -8.84 -2.26
C GLN A 553 -21.61 -8.71 -3.15
N GLY A 554 -20.91 -9.82 -3.40
CA GLY A 554 -19.72 -9.82 -4.26
C GLY A 554 -19.28 -11.20 -4.70
N VAL A 555 -18.54 -11.25 -5.80
CA VAL A 555 -17.83 -12.42 -6.31
C VAL A 555 -16.38 -12.03 -6.52
N HIS A 556 -15.47 -12.71 -5.82
CA HIS A 556 -14.04 -12.46 -5.89
C HIS A 556 -13.37 -13.43 -6.88
N PRO A 557 -12.35 -12.99 -7.66
CA PRO A 557 -11.55 -13.89 -8.49
C PRO A 557 -10.91 -14.96 -7.62
N THR A 558 -11.06 -16.24 -8.01
CA THR A 558 -10.39 -17.38 -7.37
C THR A 558 -9.26 -17.88 -8.25
N LEU A 559 -8.17 -18.36 -7.63
CA LEU A 559 -6.98 -18.86 -8.32
C LEU A 559 -7.33 -19.96 -9.33
N GLY A 560 -7.05 -19.72 -10.60
CA GLY A 560 -7.10 -20.73 -11.66
C GLY A 560 -8.46 -21.04 -12.28
N SER A 561 -9.51 -20.25 -12.00
CA SER A 561 -10.75 -20.29 -12.78
C SER A 561 -10.82 -19.12 -13.75
N SER A 562 -11.11 -19.39 -15.02
CA SER A 562 -11.73 -18.39 -15.89
C SER A 562 -13.01 -17.95 -15.20
N ALA A 563 -13.15 -16.68 -14.83
CA ALA A 563 -14.46 -16.15 -14.44
C ALA A 563 -15.47 -16.55 -15.54
N PRO A 564 -16.71 -16.94 -15.21
CA PRO A 564 -17.69 -17.18 -16.26
C PRO A 564 -17.78 -15.93 -17.14
N GLU A 565 -17.98 -16.10 -18.46
CA GLU A 565 -18.14 -14.99 -19.43
C GLU A 565 -19.22 -13.97 -19.04
N GLN A 566 -20.04 -14.31 -18.04
CA GLN A 566 -21.10 -13.51 -17.47
C GLN A 566 -21.22 -13.77 -15.95
N THR A 567 -21.17 -12.70 -15.14
CA THR A 567 -21.60 -12.73 -13.73
C THR A 567 -22.97 -12.07 -13.64
N ALA A 568 -23.94 -12.74 -13.00
CA ALA A 568 -25.30 -12.22 -12.85
C ALA A 568 -25.82 -12.39 -11.43
N TRP A 569 -26.34 -11.32 -10.84
CA TRP A 569 -27.04 -11.32 -9.56
C TRP A 569 -28.46 -10.81 -9.73
N SER A 570 -29.35 -11.28 -8.85
CA SER A 570 -30.68 -10.71 -8.64
C SER A 570 -30.78 -10.39 -7.16
N LEU A 571 -30.88 -9.10 -6.84
CA LEU A 571 -30.83 -8.55 -5.49
C LEU A 571 -32.12 -7.81 -5.17
N TYR A 572 -32.66 -7.95 -3.96
CA TYR A 572 -33.72 -7.08 -3.48
C TYR A 572 -33.07 -5.91 -2.73
N LEU A 573 -33.26 -4.69 -3.23
CA LEU A 573 -32.65 -3.48 -2.67
C LEU A 573 -33.74 -2.58 -2.09
N THR A 574 -33.49 -2.04 -0.90
CA THR A 574 -34.36 -1.04 -0.23
C THR A 574 -34.02 0.36 -0.71
N PRO A 575 -34.83 1.38 -0.41
CA PRO A 575 -34.49 2.75 -0.78
C PRO A 575 -33.15 3.18 -0.19
N ASP A 576 -32.18 3.46 -1.04
CA ASP A 576 -30.81 3.83 -0.68
C ASP A 576 -29.99 4.21 -1.92
N THR A 577 -28.77 4.70 -1.70
CA THR A 577 -27.73 4.82 -2.73
C THR A 577 -26.82 3.58 -2.69
N TYR A 578 -26.60 2.97 -3.86
CA TYR A 578 -25.79 1.77 -3.98
C TYR A 578 -24.60 2.01 -4.91
N PHE A 579 -23.49 1.36 -4.58
CA PHE A 579 -22.25 1.41 -5.34
C PHE A 579 -21.92 0.04 -5.91
N VAL A 580 -21.64 -0.04 -7.20
CA VAL A 580 -21.13 -1.24 -7.86
C VAL A 580 -19.66 -1.02 -8.16
N ARG A 581 -18.83 -1.97 -7.73
CA ARG A 581 -17.39 -2.01 -8.00
C ARG A 581 -17.09 -3.14 -8.97
N VAL A 582 -16.49 -2.83 -10.11
CA VAL A 582 -15.84 -3.81 -11.00
C VAL A 582 -14.33 -3.67 -10.79
N SER A 583 -13.58 -4.75 -10.63
CA SER A 583 -12.12 -4.64 -10.44
C SER A 583 -11.33 -5.65 -11.25
N ALA A 584 -10.14 -5.29 -11.72
CA ALA A 584 -9.20 -6.23 -12.34
C ALA A 584 -8.78 -7.33 -11.34
N ASN A 585 -8.37 -8.48 -11.86
CA ASN A 585 -7.84 -9.54 -11.01
C ASN A 585 -6.47 -9.14 -10.44
N PRO A 586 -6.29 -9.16 -9.10
CA PRO A 586 -5.04 -8.73 -8.46
C PRO A 586 -3.85 -9.65 -8.72
N PHE A 587 -4.06 -10.80 -9.37
CA PHE A 587 -3.03 -11.78 -9.71
C PHE A 587 -2.79 -11.91 -11.23
N ASN A 588 -3.61 -11.26 -12.07
CA ASN A 588 -3.44 -11.22 -13.52
C ASN A 588 -4.13 -9.98 -14.09
N PHE A 589 -3.36 -8.92 -14.31
CA PHE A 589 -3.83 -7.60 -14.72
C PHE A 589 -4.10 -7.45 -16.23
N SER A 590 -4.35 -8.56 -16.93
CA SER A 590 -4.68 -8.55 -18.35
C SER A 590 -5.90 -7.66 -18.62
N LEU A 591 -5.80 -6.80 -19.63
CA LEU A 591 -6.90 -5.95 -20.10
C LEU A 591 -8.21 -6.73 -20.23
N SER A 592 -9.20 -6.29 -19.47
CA SER A 592 -10.53 -6.90 -19.39
C SER A 592 -11.57 -5.87 -19.76
N GLN A 593 -12.02 -5.89 -21.01
CA GLN A 593 -13.22 -5.17 -21.44
C GLN A 593 -14.44 -5.85 -20.84
N TYR A 594 -15.46 -5.07 -20.49
CA TYR A 594 -16.71 -5.60 -19.97
C TYR A 594 -17.88 -4.67 -20.32
N ASN A 595 -19.09 -5.23 -20.19
CA ASN A 595 -20.31 -4.45 -20.10
C ASN A 595 -20.97 -4.70 -18.75
N LEU A 596 -21.28 -3.63 -18.03
CA LEU A 596 -22.11 -3.68 -16.84
C LEU A 596 -23.54 -3.30 -17.22
N SER A 597 -24.51 -4.12 -16.82
CA SER A 597 -25.94 -3.86 -16.99
C SER A 597 -26.65 -3.99 -15.65
N ILE A 598 -27.39 -2.95 -15.26
CA ILE A 598 -28.17 -2.89 -14.01
C ILE A 598 -29.62 -2.71 -14.39
N THR A 599 -30.47 -3.69 -14.07
CA THR A 599 -31.84 -3.77 -14.56
C THR A 599 -32.82 -3.84 -13.40
N PRO A 600 -33.69 -2.84 -13.20
CA PRO A 600 -34.75 -2.92 -12.22
C PRO A 600 -35.84 -3.85 -12.74
N THR A 601 -36.32 -4.72 -11.87
CA THR A 601 -37.52 -5.53 -12.08
C THR A 601 -38.48 -5.24 -10.93
N PRO A 602 -39.78 -5.03 -11.21
CA PRO A 602 -40.76 -4.88 -10.16
C PRO A 602 -40.65 -6.06 -9.20
N PRO A 603 -40.59 -5.84 -7.87
CA PRO A 603 -40.54 -6.93 -6.93
C PRO A 603 -41.74 -7.88 -7.19
N PRO A 604 -41.55 -9.21 -7.20
CA PRO A 604 -42.68 -10.13 -7.26
C PRO A 604 -43.59 -9.75 -6.11
N GLY A 605 -44.89 -9.59 -6.38
CA GLY A 605 -45.85 -9.13 -5.38
C GLY A 605 -45.80 -10.01 -4.15
N LEU A 606 -45.09 -9.57 -3.11
CA LEU A 606 -45.15 -10.18 -1.79
C LEU A 606 -46.56 -9.87 -1.24
N PRO A 607 -47.23 -10.85 -0.60
CA PRO A 607 -48.39 -10.53 0.22
C PRO A 607 -48.01 -9.40 1.21
N PRO A 608 -48.92 -8.47 1.53
CA PRO A 608 -48.65 -7.50 2.58
C PRO A 608 -48.31 -8.24 3.87
N ASP A 609 -47.20 -7.90 4.50
CA ASP A 609 -46.94 -8.25 5.90
C ASP A 609 -48.12 -7.74 6.74
N THR A 610 -48.77 -8.66 7.42
CA THR A 610 -49.92 -8.38 8.29
C THR A 610 -49.73 -8.93 9.72
N VAL A 611 -48.52 -9.41 10.06
CA VAL A 611 -48.27 -10.17 11.29
C VAL A 611 -47.16 -9.50 12.08
N GLY A 612 -47.36 -9.31 13.38
CA GLY A 612 -46.42 -8.54 14.19
C GLY A 612 -45.25 -9.33 14.75
N ASN A 613 -44.12 -8.65 14.88
CA ASN A 613 -42.83 -9.19 15.38
C ASN A 613 -42.72 -9.24 16.90
N THR A 614 -43.83 -9.06 17.61
CA THR A 614 -43.92 -9.18 19.06
C THR A 614 -45.16 -9.98 19.42
N PRO A 615 -45.20 -10.69 20.56
CA PRO A 615 -46.40 -11.41 20.95
C PRO A 615 -47.63 -10.49 21.14
N ASP A 616 -47.44 -9.22 21.53
CA ASP A 616 -48.53 -8.23 21.64
C ASP A 616 -49.15 -7.88 20.28
N ALA A 617 -48.36 -7.99 19.21
CA ALA A 617 -48.80 -7.76 17.83
C ALA A 617 -49.08 -9.08 17.08
N ALA A 618 -49.14 -10.20 17.80
CA ALA A 618 -49.33 -11.51 17.19
C ALA A 618 -50.68 -11.62 16.47
N ARG A 619 -50.68 -12.30 15.33
CA ARG A 619 -51.92 -12.63 14.63
C ARG A 619 -52.68 -13.70 15.41
N ASN A 620 -53.87 -13.34 15.87
CA ASN A 620 -54.74 -14.24 16.62
C ASN A 620 -55.44 -15.22 15.67
N LEU A 621 -55.21 -16.52 15.87
CA LEU A 621 -55.81 -17.64 15.16
C LEU A 621 -57.04 -18.22 15.89
N ASP A 622 -57.46 -17.56 16.98
CA ASP A 622 -58.57 -17.96 17.84
C ASP A 622 -58.40 -19.37 18.43
N VAL A 623 -59.52 -20.02 18.80
CA VAL A 623 -59.53 -21.37 19.35
C VAL A 623 -59.30 -22.38 18.22
N LEU A 624 -58.26 -23.22 18.33
CA LEU A 624 -58.00 -24.25 17.34
C LEU A 624 -59.05 -25.36 17.44
N THR A 625 -60.08 -25.30 16.60
CA THR A 625 -61.11 -26.35 16.47
C THR A 625 -60.91 -27.25 15.26
N GLY A 626 -59.85 -27.02 14.48
CA GLY A 626 -59.49 -27.72 13.25
C GLY A 626 -58.17 -27.20 12.67
N MET A 627 -57.85 -27.55 11.42
CA MET A 627 -56.67 -27.05 10.73
C MET A 627 -56.84 -25.57 10.33
N VAL A 628 -55.86 -24.75 10.69
CA VAL A 628 -55.73 -23.34 10.32
C VAL A 628 -54.41 -23.19 9.59
N GLY A 629 -54.46 -22.69 8.36
CA GLY A 629 -53.29 -22.36 7.55
C GLY A 629 -53.16 -20.84 7.39
N VAL A 630 -51.94 -20.33 7.49
CA VAL A 630 -51.59 -18.94 7.21
C VAL A 630 -50.40 -18.92 6.26
N THR A 631 -50.46 -17.99 5.30
CA THR A 631 -49.37 -17.72 4.36
C THR A 631 -48.84 -16.34 4.71
N ASP A 632 -47.52 -16.23 4.84
CA ASP A 632 -46.85 -14.96 5.10
C ASP A 632 -45.44 -14.93 4.48
N SER A 633 -44.75 -13.82 4.67
CA SER A 633 -43.37 -13.64 4.24
C SER A 633 -42.57 -12.86 5.27
N PHE A 634 -41.40 -13.38 5.64
CA PHE A 634 -40.42 -12.66 6.45
C PHE A 634 -39.27 -12.15 5.56
N GLY A 635 -38.50 -11.16 6.02
CA GLY A 635 -37.42 -10.49 5.28
C GLY A 635 -36.37 -9.76 6.12
N GLU A 636 -35.42 -9.04 5.49
CA GLU A 636 -34.38 -8.28 6.23
C GLU A 636 -34.96 -7.23 7.19
N ALA A 637 -36.09 -6.62 6.81
CA ALA A 637 -36.83 -5.66 7.63
C ALA A 637 -37.82 -6.32 8.60
N ASP A 638 -38.11 -7.61 8.40
CA ASP A 638 -39.14 -8.36 9.12
C ASP A 638 -38.64 -9.79 9.43
N ARG A 639 -37.89 -9.92 10.51
CA ARG A 639 -37.17 -11.16 10.83
C ARG A 639 -37.99 -12.16 11.66
N LEU A 640 -39.20 -11.82 12.07
CA LEU A 640 -39.91 -12.53 13.12
C LEU A 640 -41.42 -12.33 13.05
N ASP A 641 -42.17 -13.41 12.98
CA ASP A 641 -43.64 -13.41 13.02
C ASP A 641 -44.18 -14.11 14.25
N TYR A 642 -45.18 -13.53 14.92
CA TYR A 642 -45.91 -14.18 16.01
C TYR A 642 -47.36 -14.51 15.66
N TYR A 643 -47.76 -15.72 16.02
CA TYR A 643 -49.13 -16.21 15.96
C TYR A 643 -49.62 -16.59 17.35
N ARG A 644 -50.86 -16.25 17.69
CA ARG A 644 -51.49 -16.60 18.97
C ARG A 644 -52.65 -17.55 18.72
N PHE A 645 -52.78 -18.60 19.53
CA PHE A 645 -53.94 -19.49 19.47
C PHE A 645 -54.34 -20.00 20.85
N VAL A 646 -55.56 -20.54 20.95
CA VAL A 646 -56.13 -21.04 22.21
C VAL A 646 -56.55 -22.50 22.05
N LEU A 647 -56.29 -23.30 23.10
CA LEU A 647 -56.80 -24.67 23.23
C LEU A 647 -57.87 -24.71 24.33
N ASP A 648 -59.06 -25.21 24.02
CA ASP A 648 -60.19 -25.30 24.97
C ASP A 648 -60.23 -26.62 25.76
N ARG A 649 -59.44 -27.60 25.33
CA ARG A 649 -59.29 -28.94 25.92
C ARG A 649 -57.87 -29.45 25.66
N PRO A 650 -57.42 -30.51 26.34
CA PRO A 650 -56.16 -31.16 25.99
C PRO A 650 -56.21 -31.66 24.55
N SER A 651 -55.24 -31.28 23.74
CA SER A 651 -55.22 -31.56 22.31
C SER A 651 -53.82 -31.93 21.82
N THR A 652 -53.75 -32.79 20.81
CA THR A 652 -52.51 -32.94 20.04
C THR A 652 -52.48 -31.85 18.99
N VAL A 653 -51.49 -30.96 19.08
CA VAL A 653 -51.25 -29.91 18.10
C VAL A 653 -50.24 -30.39 17.06
N ASP A 654 -50.68 -30.48 15.81
CA ASP A 654 -49.83 -30.72 14.66
C ASP A 654 -49.44 -29.37 14.03
N LEU A 655 -48.14 -29.14 13.92
CA LEU A 655 -47.54 -27.96 13.29
C LEU A 655 -46.77 -28.39 12.06
N LEU A 656 -46.98 -27.67 10.97
CA LEU A 656 -46.19 -27.77 9.74
C LEU A 656 -45.84 -26.35 9.27
N LEU A 657 -44.56 -26.03 9.18
CA LEU A 657 -44.05 -24.88 8.44
C LEU A 657 -43.45 -25.39 7.13
N GLU A 658 -43.81 -24.76 6.01
CA GLU A 658 -43.23 -24.99 4.68
C GLU A 658 -42.65 -23.68 4.15
N VAL A 659 -41.48 -23.71 3.52
CA VAL A 659 -40.89 -22.53 2.85
C VAL A 659 -40.66 -22.81 1.37
N ALA A 660 -40.75 -21.76 0.54
CA ALA A 660 -40.74 -21.92 -0.92
C ALA A 660 -39.38 -22.31 -1.53
N GLU A 661 -38.25 -22.02 -0.86
CA GLU A 661 -36.91 -22.24 -1.40
C GLU A 661 -35.85 -22.59 -0.34
N SER A 662 -34.81 -23.31 -0.75
CA SER A 662 -33.67 -23.72 0.08
C SER A 662 -32.73 -22.55 0.34
N ILE A 663 -32.34 -22.33 1.61
CA ILE A 663 -31.43 -21.25 1.99
C ILE A 663 -30.20 -21.78 2.73
N PRO A 664 -29.05 -21.96 2.04
CA PRO A 664 -27.81 -22.40 2.66
C PRO A 664 -27.32 -21.42 3.73
N GLY A 665 -27.06 -21.93 4.95
CA GLY A 665 -26.43 -21.16 6.03
C GLY A 665 -27.38 -20.31 6.88
N GLN A 666 -28.69 -20.49 6.74
CA GLN A 666 -29.70 -19.68 7.43
C GLN A 666 -30.25 -20.33 8.71
N ASN A 667 -30.70 -19.49 9.64
CA ASN A 667 -31.22 -19.91 10.95
C ASN A 667 -32.76 -19.82 10.96
N ILE A 668 -33.43 -20.61 10.11
CA ILE A 668 -34.90 -20.71 10.11
C ILE A 668 -35.33 -21.52 11.32
N GLY A 669 -36.24 -20.96 12.12
CA GLY A 669 -36.72 -21.62 13.34
C GLY A 669 -38.20 -21.42 13.55
N VAL A 670 -38.87 -22.46 14.05
CA VAL A 670 -40.23 -22.36 14.59
C VAL A 670 -40.20 -22.74 16.05
N SER A 671 -40.82 -21.91 16.89
CA SER A 671 -40.97 -22.21 18.31
C SER A 671 -42.41 -22.06 18.72
N ILE A 672 -42.87 -22.96 19.61
CA ILE A 672 -44.14 -22.84 20.32
C ILE A 672 -43.85 -22.57 21.79
N PHE A 673 -44.65 -21.73 22.44
CA PHE A 673 -44.59 -21.51 23.88
C PHE A 673 -45.96 -21.17 24.49
N ALA A 674 -46.13 -21.50 25.77
CA ALA A 674 -47.32 -21.17 26.54
C ALA A 674 -47.24 -19.75 27.12
N ASP A 675 -48.41 -19.11 27.23
CA ASP A 675 -48.65 -17.86 27.97
C ASP A 675 -49.81 -18.08 28.95
N ALA A 676 -49.50 -18.67 30.10
CA ALA A 676 -50.46 -19.08 31.11
C ALA A 676 -50.98 -17.91 31.96
N ASP A 677 -50.21 -16.82 32.08
CA ASP A 677 -50.65 -15.60 32.77
C ASP A 677 -51.27 -14.54 31.82
N ASN A 678 -51.30 -14.83 30.51
CA ASN A 678 -51.88 -14.04 29.43
C ASN A 678 -51.30 -12.62 29.41
N ASN A 679 -49.99 -12.51 29.63
CA ASN A 679 -49.25 -11.24 29.69
C ASN A 679 -48.56 -10.89 28.36
N GLY A 680 -48.69 -11.71 27.31
CA GLY A 680 -48.04 -11.48 26.03
C GLY A 680 -46.53 -11.80 26.04
N ALA A 681 -46.06 -12.63 26.97
CA ALA A 681 -44.67 -13.05 27.04
C ALA A 681 -44.55 -14.55 27.29
N ARG A 682 -43.38 -15.09 26.99
CA ARG A 682 -43.04 -16.47 27.32
C ARG A 682 -42.92 -16.63 28.84
N ASP A 683 -43.70 -17.56 29.40
CA ASP A 683 -43.59 -17.91 30.81
C ASP A 683 -42.23 -18.51 31.18
N ILE A 684 -41.59 -17.96 32.21
CA ILE A 684 -40.35 -18.52 32.77
C ILE A 684 -40.69 -19.84 33.47
N GLY A 685 -40.22 -20.96 32.89
CA GLY A 685 -40.52 -22.32 33.36
C GLY A 685 -41.80 -22.93 32.78
N GLY A 686 -42.51 -22.20 31.90
CA GLY A 686 -43.66 -22.70 31.13
C GLY A 686 -43.25 -23.58 29.95
N PHE A 687 -44.24 -24.20 29.30
CA PHE A 687 -44.00 -25.03 28.13
C PHE A 687 -43.39 -24.21 26.98
N SER A 688 -42.30 -24.69 26.40
CA SER A 688 -41.76 -24.15 25.15
C SER A 688 -41.00 -25.24 24.40
N ARG A 689 -41.14 -25.26 23.09
CA ARG A 689 -40.46 -26.20 22.21
C ARG A 689 -40.04 -25.50 20.92
N THR A 690 -38.75 -25.58 20.59
CA THR A 690 -38.24 -25.24 19.25
C THR A 690 -38.30 -26.48 18.38
N ILE A 691 -38.80 -26.31 17.17
CA ILE A 691 -38.98 -27.35 16.17
C ILE A 691 -37.83 -27.20 15.17
N PRO A 692 -37.00 -28.24 14.98
CA PRO A 692 -35.90 -28.18 14.03
C PRO A 692 -36.46 -28.10 12.61
N PHE A 693 -35.85 -27.25 11.80
CA PHE A 693 -36.13 -27.12 10.37
C PHE A 693 -35.24 -28.10 9.57
N ASP A 694 -35.80 -28.81 8.60
CA ASP A 694 -35.07 -29.71 7.71
C ASP A 694 -34.87 -29.06 6.34
N ASP A 695 -33.64 -28.60 6.10
CA ASP A 695 -33.23 -27.94 4.84
C ASP A 695 -33.41 -28.82 3.60
N ARG A 696 -33.55 -30.15 3.75
CA ARG A 696 -33.72 -31.08 2.62
C ARG A 696 -35.17 -31.16 2.15
N THR A 697 -36.11 -31.02 3.08
CA THR A 697 -37.55 -31.05 2.78
C THR A 697 -38.16 -29.66 2.74
N LEU A 698 -37.44 -28.64 3.22
CA LEU A 698 -37.91 -27.26 3.38
C LEU A 698 -39.07 -27.15 4.36
N THR A 699 -39.09 -28.02 5.38
CA THR A 699 -40.18 -28.08 6.36
C THR A 699 -39.70 -28.12 7.81
N ALA A 700 -40.52 -27.61 8.73
CA ALA A 700 -40.44 -27.89 10.16
C ALA A 700 -41.77 -28.48 10.64
N GLU A 701 -41.71 -29.70 11.19
CA GLU A 701 -42.89 -30.48 11.53
C GLU A 701 -42.85 -30.98 12.97
N ALA A 702 -43.97 -30.87 13.68
CA ALA A 702 -44.11 -31.45 15.02
C ALA A 702 -45.55 -31.79 15.40
N SER A 703 -45.72 -32.90 16.10
CA SER A 703 -46.95 -33.23 16.84
C SER A 703 -46.67 -33.13 18.34
N ILE A 704 -47.49 -32.36 19.05
CA ILE A 704 -47.26 -31.98 20.46
C ILE A 704 -48.54 -32.10 21.27
N LEU A 705 -48.54 -32.92 22.32
CA LEU A 705 -49.66 -32.94 23.28
C LEU A 705 -49.58 -31.73 24.19
N LEU A 706 -50.62 -30.90 24.19
CA LEU A 706 -50.73 -29.67 24.98
C LEU A 706 -52.01 -29.65 25.82
N ASP A 707 -51.91 -29.07 27.00
CA ASP A 707 -53.05 -28.81 27.89
C ASP A 707 -53.89 -27.61 27.39
N PRO A 708 -55.11 -27.40 27.91
CA PRO A 708 -55.89 -26.21 27.58
C PRO A 708 -55.16 -24.94 28.02
N GLY A 709 -55.10 -23.92 27.16
CA GLY A 709 -54.35 -22.70 27.44
C GLY A 709 -54.18 -21.78 26.23
N VAL A 710 -53.48 -20.68 26.45
CA VAL A 710 -53.05 -19.74 25.41
C VAL A 710 -51.62 -20.08 25.01
N TYR A 711 -51.40 -20.14 23.71
CA TYR A 711 -50.10 -20.47 23.13
C TYR A 711 -49.74 -19.49 22.04
N PHE A 712 -48.43 -19.32 21.85
CA PHE A 712 -47.86 -18.58 20.75
C PHE A 712 -46.95 -19.47 19.93
N THR A 713 -46.94 -19.25 18.63
CA THR A 713 -45.97 -19.80 17.70
C THR A 713 -45.19 -18.64 17.07
N SER A 714 -43.87 -18.72 17.07
CA SER A 714 -43.00 -17.75 16.39
C SER A 714 -42.26 -18.41 15.23
N VAL A 715 -42.19 -17.71 14.09
CA VAL A 715 -41.38 -18.09 12.93
C VAL A 715 -40.25 -17.09 12.78
N ILE A 716 -39.00 -17.56 12.73
CA ILE A 716 -37.78 -16.72 12.73
C ILE A 716 -36.97 -16.96 11.46
N ASN A 717 -36.35 -15.89 10.94
CA ASN A 717 -35.41 -15.93 9.81
C ASN A 717 -34.12 -15.14 10.07
N GLY A 718 -33.06 -15.45 9.31
CA GLY A 718 -31.71 -14.91 9.48
C GLY A 718 -31.10 -14.21 8.27
N ASP A 719 -31.89 -13.56 7.38
CA ASP A 719 -31.45 -12.42 6.51
C ASP A 719 -31.93 -12.46 5.03
N LYS A 720 -32.92 -13.27 4.64
CA LYS A 720 -33.48 -13.23 3.25
C LYS A 720 -34.99 -13.30 3.17
N ASN A 721 -35.58 -12.56 2.23
CA ASN A 721 -37.04 -12.56 2.02
C ASN A 721 -37.51 -13.92 1.50
N VAL A 722 -38.31 -14.65 2.28
CA VAL A 722 -38.86 -15.95 1.86
C VAL A 722 -40.32 -16.07 2.28
N ASN A 723 -41.12 -16.62 1.37
CA ASN A 723 -42.51 -16.97 1.66
C ASN A 723 -42.58 -18.27 2.45
N TYR A 724 -43.49 -18.31 3.41
CA TYR A 724 -43.78 -19.54 4.13
C TYR A 724 -45.28 -19.76 4.30
N ASP A 725 -45.62 -21.03 4.44
CA ASP A 725 -46.95 -21.49 4.84
C ASP A 725 -46.83 -22.14 6.22
N LEU A 726 -47.58 -21.63 7.21
CA LEU A 726 -47.68 -22.22 8.54
C LEU A 726 -49.07 -22.84 8.71
N SER A 727 -49.11 -24.12 9.01
CA SER A 727 -50.32 -24.86 9.33
C SER A 727 -50.29 -25.36 10.76
N LEU A 728 -51.38 -25.11 11.50
CA LEU A 728 -51.62 -25.57 12.86
C LEU A 728 -52.94 -26.33 12.90
N SER A 729 -52.99 -27.50 13.53
CA SER A 729 -54.25 -28.19 13.79
C SER A 729 -54.26 -28.78 15.19
N ALA A 730 -55.44 -28.91 15.79
CA ALA A 730 -55.64 -29.52 17.11
C ALA A 730 -56.66 -30.65 17.01
N THR A 731 -56.29 -31.85 17.50
CA THR A 731 -57.17 -33.03 17.54
C THR A 731 -57.44 -33.50 18.97
#